data_AF-A0A6V8DZZ0-F1
#
_entry.id   AF-A0A6V8DZZ0-F1
#
_cell.length_a   1.000
_cell.length_b   1.000
_cell.length_c   1.000
_cell.angle_alpha   90.00
_cell.angle_beta   90.00
_cell.angle_gamma   90.00
#
_symmetry.space_group_name_H-M   'P 1'
#
loop_
_entity.id
_entity.type
_entity.pdbx_description
1 polymer ?
#
loop_
_entity_poly.entity_id
_entity_poly.type
_entity_poly.pdbx_seq_one_letter_code
_entity_poly.pdbx_strand_id
1 'polypeptide(L)'
;LYQFSPDYVLGEYDASHRDQGLIDLFMQAGQYTHDDLMYVIDRQHAHMANVLPMYSQLAAQGQVELTTTPYYHPIMPLLMMDGWTMEDGIRVNKESWPEDVQNHLITGMDLFEDKLGFRPTGMWPSEEAVSPAMVEPVSDVGIQWMVTDEEILMKSTDVNGNFIDVDIASNLATPWIVTGEDGGEIATVFRDRVISDRIAFQYGTMTPEAAVSDFIAYLDNIRQELLDAGEDPSEHLLTVALDGENWMFMSEFQHQDNARPFMHEWYSRLASHPTIVTTTPSEFLATDPELPEIETIGTGSWIDGTLRTWAGEPEESLGWQRLVEARQALVSFEEDNPSHPGLANAWESLYIAEGSDWFWWYGLDQDSGYDENWDVLFKVHLSNIYRAINLDLPPYLQDLWTGAATPVVPYGGIIEPMIDGIALPGEWDGAAKYDASVDGGDFDIENFYVGYDSSNIFMRIDSVTADELEAISRNSQYDEPDLAIYFMQPNAVNFNEVETNFRTYYGNQILGFPAKYMVAIDFDTVREDGRAKWNLFEAKGKSGDNEQWVLSSTSSLGSCAVEDVYEFVIPWADIGLAPRYTTRIKVVSSWAGSLSYGDGEDMEVAPPAPAELVLPDLEEWVTLLELDDAIGDENGDGDYTYPLASDFATDSGGGLWDAKKVTVRQSAWNAQFIIEMDEMTDIWGLANGFSHQIVQIYVDQGDTSYGEVEMLTGANAEVHPDWAWEVAISGTGEPGAVQAVQAETGSTSARGIDVTGSVEDKTITFTVSKDVIGSDVSNYRYIIVIGSQDGFGTGKWRDVDATAKTWRLGGGADPADDDGIDYDPNIVDIILDGDGQQAMLSSYDVAGHVYAQITGFEMPAIAQQIYGFKYVSSTADSAILEWSTTQAASGDLACNVAGETTAAVNQAWSSEELTNTVTATGLTAGTEYECVVSIGDITSEMVNFTTSTVIDEEPPELLNLAVEVLEDGRARISWYTSESSTESISLDGTVIHTDDFATKKNHEHITAILSDGDYMLVVTSADASDNSNASTIEFTVDVGASANNGNAGNNNGGTTSPDSNDDNDETSSEISSTTLQIAVLAVVFMLIVAFIRVSRNDTDGDDKWS
;
A
#
# COMPACT_ATOMS: atom_id res chain seq x y z
N LEU A 1 -37.91 9.06 -16.47
CA LEU A 1 -37.11 10.18 -15.92
C LEU A 1 -38.00 11.08 -15.07
N TYR A 2 -38.30 10.63 -13.85
CA TYR A 2 -38.53 11.48 -12.67
C TYR A 2 -38.37 10.59 -11.42
N GLN A 3 -37.43 10.95 -10.54
CA GLN A 3 -37.27 10.40 -9.17
C GLN A 3 -38.00 11.26 -8.12
N PHE A 4 -38.26 12.54 -8.39
CA PHE A 4 -38.79 13.48 -7.41
C PHE A 4 -40.17 14.01 -7.82
N SER A 5 -41.22 13.23 -7.55
CA SER A 5 -42.59 13.73 -7.53
C SER A 5 -43.27 13.38 -6.21
N PRO A 6 -44.20 14.22 -5.71
CA PRO A 6 -45.02 13.86 -4.55
C PRO A 6 -45.71 12.50 -4.73
N ASP A 7 -46.14 12.19 -5.95
CA ASP A 7 -46.74 10.90 -6.32
C ASP A 7 -45.83 9.69 -6.02
N TYR A 8 -44.51 9.86 -6.12
CA TYR A 8 -43.51 8.82 -5.81
C TYR A 8 -43.44 8.54 -4.30
N VAL A 9 -43.45 9.58 -3.47
CA VAL A 9 -43.41 9.44 -2.00
C VAL A 9 -44.78 9.06 -1.42
N LEU A 10 -45.87 9.32 -2.15
CA LEU A 10 -47.23 8.90 -1.79
C LEU A 10 -47.58 7.48 -2.24
N GLY A 11 -46.67 6.78 -2.95
CA GLY A 11 -46.94 5.45 -3.52
C GLY A 11 -48.02 5.42 -4.62
N GLU A 12 -48.50 6.60 -5.07
CA GLU A 12 -49.52 6.75 -6.10
C GLU A 12 -48.87 6.77 -7.50
N TYR A 13 -48.49 5.59 -7.99
CA TYR A 13 -47.88 5.45 -9.31
C TYR A 13 -48.86 5.78 -10.46
N ASP A 14 -48.57 6.84 -11.21
CA ASP A 14 -49.12 7.08 -12.56
C ASP A 14 -48.03 6.90 -13.62
N ALA A 15 -48.04 5.75 -14.30
CA ALA A 15 -47.15 5.42 -15.43
C ALA A 15 -47.16 6.46 -16.56
N SER A 16 -48.21 7.28 -16.64
CA SER A 16 -48.41 8.32 -17.64
C SER A 16 -47.82 9.68 -17.23
N HIS A 17 -47.40 9.86 -15.98
CA HIS A 17 -46.76 11.08 -15.51
C HIS A 17 -45.32 11.15 -16.03
N ARG A 18 -45.13 11.83 -17.17
CA ARG A 18 -43.84 11.99 -17.86
C ARG A 18 -43.70 13.40 -18.41
N ASP A 19 -42.48 13.92 -18.45
CA ASP A 19 -42.18 15.13 -19.22
C ASP A 19 -41.82 14.76 -20.64
N GLN A 20 -42.81 14.92 -21.51
CA GLN A 20 -42.65 14.62 -22.93
C GLN A 20 -41.55 15.48 -23.57
N GLY A 21 -41.32 16.71 -23.11
CA GLY A 21 -40.25 17.57 -23.62
C GLY A 21 -38.86 17.01 -23.33
N LEU A 22 -38.60 16.57 -22.09
CA LEU A 22 -37.33 15.92 -21.75
C LEU A 22 -37.12 14.61 -22.52
N ILE A 23 -38.19 13.81 -22.68
CA ILE A 23 -38.13 12.58 -23.48
C ILE A 23 -37.84 12.89 -24.95
N ASP A 24 -38.51 13.88 -25.53
CA ASP A 24 -38.29 14.28 -26.92
C ASP A 24 -36.85 14.76 -27.13
N LEU A 25 -36.28 15.50 -26.17
CA LEU A 25 -34.88 15.93 -26.16
C LEU A 25 -33.90 14.75 -26.02
N PHE A 26 -34.18 13.82 -25.12
CA PHE A 26 -33.36 12.62 -24.92
C PHE A 26 -33.33 11.74 -26.18
N MET A 27 -34.47 11.62 -26.88
CA MET A 27 -34.59 10.83 -28.11
C MET A 27 -34.05 11.56 -29.35
N GLN A 28 -33.73 12.85 -29.25
CA GLN A 28 -33.19 13.65 -30.34
C GLN A 28 -31.70 13.34 -30.55
N ALA A 29 -31.31 13.02 -31.78
CA ALA A 29 -29.93 12.64 -32.12
C ALA A 29 -28.89 13.79 -32.14
N GLY A 30 -29.25 15.00 -31.68
CA GLY A 30 -28.40 16.20 -31.69
C GLY A 30 -29.06 17.44 -32.32
N GLN A 31 -28.28 18.51 -32.56
CA GLN A 31 -28.77 19.86 -32.96
C GLN A 31 -29.59 20.56 -31.86
N TYR A 32 -29.18 20.39 -30.59
CA TYR A 32 -29.79 21.08 -29.46
C TYR A 32 -29.64 22.59 -29.61
N THR A 33 -30.73 23.29 -29.37
CA THR A 33 -30.80 24.75 -29.31
C THR A 33 -30.49 25.22 -27.90
N HIS A 34 -30.22 26.52 -27.75
CA HIS A 34 -30.12 27.12 -26.41
C HIS A 34 -31.42 26.97 -25.61
N ASP A 35 -32.58 27.02 -26.29
CA ASP A 35 -33.88 26.82 -25.64
C ASP A 35 -34.05 25.39 -25.10
N ASP A 36 -33.47 24.39 -25.78
CA ASP A 36 -33.46 22.99 -25.32
C ASP A 36 -32.61 22.83 -24.05
N LEU A 37 -31.41 23.46 -24.03
CA LEU A 37 -30.56 23.49 -22.83
C LEU A 37 -31.27 24.19 -21.66
N MET A 38 -31.89 25.34 -21.93
CA MET A 38 -32.63 26.08 -20.91
C MET A 38 -33.86 25.32 -20.42
N TYR A 39 -34.52 24.54 -21.29
CA TYR A 39 -35.62 23.66 -20.85
C TYR A 39 -35.14 22.62 -19.83
N VAL A 40 -33.99 21.97 -20.06
CA VAL A 40 -33.42 21.01 -19.10
C VAL A 40 -33.04 21.69 -17.78
N ILE A 41 -32.31 22.81 -17.85
CA ILE A 41 -31.88 23.56 -16.65
C ILE A 41 -33.08 24.08 -15.85
N ASP A 42 -34.08 24.64 -16.51
CA ASP A 42 -35.28 25.17 -15.86
C ASP A 42 -36.07 24.04 -15.17
N ARG A 43 -36.14 22.86 -15.79
CA ARG A 43 -36.76 21.68 -15.15
C ARG A 43 -35.95 21.23 -13.94
N GLN A 44 -34.64 21.08 -14.05
CA GLN A 44 -33.77 20.72 -12.92
C GLN A 44 -33.95 21.70 -11.75
N HIS A 45 -33.88 23.01 -12.00
CA HIS A 45 -34.11 24.04 -10.99
C HIS A 45 -35.50 23.95 -10.37
N ALA A 46 -36.56 23.75 -11.18
CA ALA A 46 -37.92 23.63 -10.67
C ALA A 46 -38.09 22.41 -9.75
N HIS A 47 -37.45 21.28 -10.06
CA HIS A 47 -37.49 20.07 -9.22
C HIS A 47 -36.67 20.23 -7.94
N MET A 48 -35.42 20.72 -8.03
CA MET A 48 -34.60 20.98 -6.85
C MET A 48 -35.27 21.96 -5.89
N ALA A 49 -35.90 23.03 -6.41
CA ALA A 49 -36.63 23.99 -5.61
C ALA A 49 -37.85 23.40 -4.88
N ASN A 50 -38.35 22.23 -5.30
CA ASN A 50 -39.52 21.58 -4.71
C ASN A 50 -39.17 20.48 -3.69
N VAL A 51 -37.91 20.08 -3.54
CA VAL A 51 -37.51 18.97 -2.64
C VAL A 51 -37.93 19.24 -1.19
N LEU A 52 -37.44 20.32 -0.58
CA LEU A 52 -37.78 20.65 0.82
C LEU A 52 -39.27 20.96 1.03
N PRO A 53 -39.93 21.77 0.18
CA PRO A 53 -41.37 21.98 0.29
C PRO A 53 -42.21 20.70 0.20
N MET A 54 -41.82 19.75 -0.65
CA MET A 54 -42.49 18.45 -0.78
C MET A 54 -42.40 17.65 0.51
N TYR A 55 -41.20 17.47 1.07
CA TYR A 55 -41.02 16.74 2.33
C TYR A 55 -41.74 17.40 3.50
N SER A 56 -41.68 18.74 3.62
CA SER A 56 -42.46 19.48 4.63
C SER A 56 -43.97 19.23 4.49
N GLN A 57 -44.50 19.21 3.27
CA GLN A 57 -45.91 18.91 3.02
C GLN A 57 -46.30 17.47 3.37
N LEU A 58 -45.42 16.50 3.11
CA LEU A 58 -45.63 15.08 3.43
C LEU A 58 -45.61 14.86 4.95
N ALA A 59 -44.66 15.48 5.64
CA ALA A 59 -44.58 15.46 7.10
C ALA A 59 -45.84 16.08 7.74
N ALA A 60 -46.29 17.23 7.23
CA ALA A 60 -47.53 17.87 7.71
C ALA A 60 -48.80 17.04 7.49
N GLN A 61 -48.77 16.06 6.58
CA GLN A 61 -49.86 15.11 6.34
C GLN A 61 -49.73 13.82 7.16
N GLY A 62 -48.62 13.64 7.90
CA GLY A 62 -48.32 12.41 8.62
C GLY A 62 -47.93 11.24 7.71
N GLN A 63 -47.52 11.52 6.46
CA GLN A 63 -47.12 10.45 5.53
C GLN A 63 -45.69 9.94 5.82
N VAL A 64 -44.84 10.83 6.31
CA VAL A 64 -43.43 10.55 6.67
C VAL A 64 -43.12 11.28 7.97
N GLU A 65 -42.20 10.73 8.75
CA GLU A 65 -41.47 11.47 9.79
C GLU A 65 -40.12 11.88 9.19
N LEU A 66 -39.70 13.12 9.44
CA LEU A 66 -38.40 13.62 8.99
C LEU A 66 -37.48 13.74 10.20
N THR A 67 -36.32 13.11 10.12
CA THR A 67 -35.26 13.20 11.12
C THR A 67 -34.25 14.29 10.75
N THR A 68 -33.42 14.69 11.72
CA THR A 68 -32.21 15.49 11.47
C THR A 68 -30.96 14.65 11.72
N THR A 69 -29.81 15.22 11.40
CA THR A 69 -28.48 14.73 11.73
C THR A 69 -27.64 15.91 12.28
N PRO A 70 -26.51 15.68 12.99
CA PRO A 70 -25.55 16.73 13.34
C PRO A 70 -25.08 17.51 12.10
N TYR A 71 -24.86 18.83 12.24
CA TYR A 71 -24.84 19.76 11.10
C TYR A 71 -23.90 19.41 9.93
N TYR A 72 -22.63 19.13 10.20
CA TYR A 72 -21.65 18.71 9.19
C TYR A 72 -21.36 17.20 9.23
N HIS A 73 -22.28 16.42 9.78
CA HIS A 73 -22.18 14.97 9.87
C HIS A 73 -20.91 14.43 10.57
N PRO A 74 -20.43 15.01 11.70
CA PRO A 74 -19.28 14.44 12.42
C PRO A 74 -19.62 13.12 13.14
N ILE A 75 -18.61 12.23 13.27
CA ILE A 75 -18.68 11.08 14.19
C ILE A 75 -18.62 11.60 15.64
N MET A 76 -19.79 11.89 16.21
CA MET A 76 -19.91 12.47 17.56
C MET A 76 -19.10 11.70 18.63
N PRO A 77 -19.09 10.35 18.67
CA PRO A 77 -18.24 9.61 19.60
C PRO A 77 -16.75 10.02 19.56
N LEU A 78 -16.17 10.20 18.37
CA LEU A 78 -14.77 10.60 18.20
C LEU A 78 -14.52 12.04 18.69
N LEU A 79 -15.48 12.95 18.48
CA LEU A 79 -15.39 14.31 19.04
C LEU A 79 -15.47 14.30 20.57
N MET A 80 -16.29 13.44 21.16
CA MET A 80 -16.55 13.40 22.60
C MET A 80 -15.56 12.59 23.44
N MET A 81 -14.76 11.73 22.82
CA MET A 81 -13.72 10.98 23.55
C MET A 81 -12.40 11.74 23.62
N ASP A 82 -11.63 11.46 24.67
CA ASP A 82 -10.21 11.82 24.70
C ASP A 82 -9.42 10.93 23.73
N GLY A 83 -8.23 11.39 23.34
CA GLY A 83 -7.42 10.78 22.29
C GLY A 83 -7.25 9.26 22.39
N TRP A 84 -6.99 8.64 21.24
CA TRP A 84 -6.97 7.18 21.05
C TRP A 84 -5.70 6.71 20.35
N THR A 85 -5.50 5.40 20.37
CA THR A 85 -4.57 4.65 19.51
C THR A 85 -5.37 3.43 19.07
N MET A 86 -5.56 3.29 17.76
CA MET A 86 -6.29 2.16 17.17
C MET A 86 -5.28 1.14 16.60
N GLU A 87 -5.71 0.33 15.63
CA GLU A 87 -4.93 -0.74 15.01
C GLU A 87 -3.68 -0.23 14.28
N ASP A 88 -3.71 1.00 13.74
CA ASP A 88 -2.56 1.66 13.11
C ASP A 88 -1.37 1.97 14.04
N GLY A 89 -1.56 1.87 15.36
CA GLY A 89 -0.56 2.21 16.37
C GLY A 89 -0.23 3.71 16.49
N ILE A 90 -0.91 4.59 15.75
CA ILE A 90 -0.67 6.03 15.74
C ILE A 90 -1.53 6.70 16.82
N ARG A 91 -0.88 7.46 17.71
CA ARG A 91 -1.58 8.18 18.77
C ARG A 91 -2.19 9.48 18.25
N VAL A 92 -3.50 9.63 18.35
CA VAL A 92 -4.19 10.92 18.22
C VAL A 92 -4.28 11.56 19.61
N ASN A 93 -3.54 12.64 19.84
CA ASN A 93 -3.52 13.34 21.12
C ASN A 93 -4.59 14.45 21.17
N LYS A 94 -5.80 14.09 21.59
CA LYS A 94 -6.97 14.99 21.60
C LYS A 94 -7.60 15.08 23.00
N GLU A 95 -8.18 16.23 23.33
CA GLU A 95 -9.13 16.39 24.44
C GLU A 95 -10.57 16.20 23.92
N SER A 96 -11.50 15.75 24.75
CA SER A 96 -12.93 15.73 24.38
C SER A 96 -13.47 17.13 24.00
N TRP A 97 -14.30 17.20 22.95
CA TRP A 97 -14.88 18.43 22.39
C TRP A 97 -16.42 18.44 22.47
N PRO A 98 -17.01 18.36 23.68
CA PRO A 98 -18.47 18.32 23.84
C PRO A 98 -19.18 19.60 23.36
N GLU A 99 -18.52 20.76 23.44
CA GLU A 99 -19.07 22.03 22.95
C GLU A 99 -19.25 22.03 21.42
N ASP A 100 -18.33 21.36 20.70
CA ASP A 100 -18.41 21.26 19.24
C ASP A 100 -19.59 20.38 18.82
N VAL A 101 -19.78 19.23 19.49
CA VAL A 101 -20.98 18.38 19.33
C VAL A 101 -22.27 19.14 19.63
N GLN A 102 -22.33 19.90 20.73
CA GLN A 102 -23.52 20.68 21.05
C GLN A 102 -23.81 21.74 19.99
N ASN A 103 -22.79 22.38 19.41
CA ASN A 103 -22.96 23.33 18.32
C ASN A 103 -23.47 22.65 17.04
N HIS A 104 -22.96 21.47 16.67
CA HIS A 104 -23.48 20.70 15.53
C HIS A 104 -24.95 20.32 15.71
N LEU A 105 -25.34 19.91 16.92
CA LEU A 105 -26.72 19.54 17.24
C LEU A 105 -27.66 20.76 17.18
N ILE A 106 -27.29 21.86 17.84
CA ILE A 106 -28.10 23.10 17.84
C ILE A 106 -28.24 23.64 16.41
N THR A 107 -27.13 23.72 15.67
CA THR A 107 -27.12 24.27 14.30
C THR A 107 -27.92 23.40 13.35
N GLY A 108 -27.82 22.06 13.45
CA GLY A 108 -28.63 21.13 12.67
C GLY A 108 -30.13 21.30 12.95
N MET A 109 -30.52 21.35 14.22
CA MET A 109 -31.91 21.57 14.65
C MET A 109 -32.47 22.93 14.17
N ASP A 110 -31.68 24.00 14.28
CA ASP A 110 -32.08 25.34 13.87
C ASP A 110 -32.19 25.46 12.34
N LEU A 111 -31.26 24.87 11.59
CA LEU A 111 -31.34 24.82 10.13
C LEU A 111 -32.60 24.06 9.69
N PHE A 112 -32.84 22.89 10.29
CA PHE A 112 -34.01 22.08 9.98
C PHE A 112 -35.30 22.89 10.20
N GLU A 113 -35.44 23.56 11.35
CA GLU A 113 -36.62 24.38 11.65
C GLU A 113 -36.77 25.55 10.66
N ASP A 114 -35.69 26.24 10.31
CA ASP A 114 -35.71 27.32 9.32
C ASP A 114 -36.16 26.85 7.94
N LYS A 115 -35.73 25.65 7.51
CA LYS A 115 -36.02 25.12 6.17
C LYS A 115 -37.38 24.42 6.06
N LEU A 116 -37.81 23.72 7.10
CA LEU A 116 -39.00 22.86 7.04
C LEU A 116 -40.18 23.37 7.88
N GLY A 117 -39.93 24.32 8.79
CA GLY A 117 -40.96 25.04 9.55
C GLY A 117 -41.45 24.34 10.82
N PHE A 118 -40.78 23.27 11.26
CA PHE A 118 -41.03 22.56 12.51
C PHE A 118 -39.72 21.95 13.03
N ARG A 119 -39.63 21.67 14.34
CA ARG A 119 -38.48 20.95 14.91
C ARG A 119 -38.68 19.43 14.82
N PRO A 120 -37.66 18.66 14.42
CA PRO A 120 -37.73 17.21 14.39
C PRO A 120 -37.62 16.64 15.81
N THR A 121 -38.17 15.45 16.02
CA THR A 121 -38.07 14.70 17.28
C THR A 121 -37.19 13.46 17.16
N GLY A 122 -36.85 13.06 15.94
CA GLY A 122 -35.96 11.95 15.62
C GLY A 122 -34.62 12.40 15.08
N MET A 123 -33.57 11.63 15.39
CA MET A 123 -32.22 11.85 14.88
C MET A 123 -31.66 10.60 14.19
N TRP A 124 -30.97 10.83 13.08
CA TRP A 124 -29.98 9.91 12.52
C TRP A 124 -28.60 10.38 13.00
N PRO A 125 -28.01 9.75 14.03
CA PRO A 125 -26.61 9.98 14.36
C PRO A 125 -25.76 9.71 13.12
N SER A 126 -24.71 10.50 12.89
CA SER A 126 -23.84 10.29 11.73
C SER A 126 -23.30 8.87 11.74
N GLU A 127 -23.53 8.13 10.65
CA GLU A 127 -23.13 6.72 10.51
C GLU A 127 -23.73 5.81 11.60
N GLU A 128 -24.91 6.18 12.12
CA GLU A 128 -25.53 5.53 13.27
C GLU A 128 -24.58 5.42 14.48
N ALA A 129 -23.54 6.27 14.52
CA ALA A 129 -22.49 6.20 15.50
C ALA A 129 -22.92 6.79 16.84
N VAL A 130 -22.80 5.98 17.89
CA VAL A 130 -23.25 6.33 19.24
C VAL A 130 -22.20 6.03 20.30
N SER A 131 -22.35 6.69 21.45
CA SER A 131 -21.58 6.43 22.66
C SER A 131 -22.38 6.91 23.89
N PRO A 132 -22.06 6.44 25.11
CA PRO A 132 -22.72 6.93 26.33
C PRO A 132 -22.65 8.46 26.49
N ALA A 133 -21.50 9.06 26.13
CA ALA A 133 -21.25 10.48 26.35
C ALA A 133 -22.17 11.41 25.56
N MET A 134 -22.65 10.99 24.37
CA MET A 134 -23.47 11.85 23.49
C MET A 134 -24.97 11.84 23.81
N VAL A 135 -25.45 10.93 24.66
CA VAL A 135 -26.89 10.79 24.96
C VAL A 135 -27.45 12.09 25.55
N GLU A 136 -26.75 12.68 26.52
CA GLU A 136 -27.24 13.90 27.19
C GLU A 136 -27.32 15.09 26.21
N PRO A 137 -26.25 15.47 25.46
CA PRO A 137 -26.34 16.54 24.47
C PRO A 137 -27.44 16.36 23.41
N VAL A 138 -27.71 15.13 22.98
CA VAL A 138 -28.78 14.83 22.02
C VAL A 138 -30.16 15.08 22.65
N SER A 139 -30.37 14.65 23.89
CA SER A 139 -31.64 14.86 24.60
C SER A 139 -31.89 16.35 24.90
N ASP A 140 -30.83 17.11 25.21
CA ASP A 140 -30.86 18.54 25.53
C ASP A 140 -31.41 19.41 24.40
N VAL A 141 -31.15 19.02 23.14
CA VAL A 141 -31.67 19.74 21.97
C VAL A 141 -33.12 19.37 21.62
N GLY A 142 -33.73 18.45 22.38
CA GLY A 142 -35.14 18.07 22.28
C GLY A 142 -35.42 16.87 21.38
N ILE A 143 -34.39 16.09 21.02
CA ILE A 143 -34.56 14.79 20.38
C ILE A 143 -35.18 13.82 21.39
N GLN A 144 -36.14 13.03 20.92
CA GLN A 144 -36.89 12.06 21.72
C GLN A 144 -36.54 10.62 21.33
N TRP A 145 -36.09 10.42 20.10
CA TRP A 145 -35.64 9.12 19.63
C TRP A 145 -34.48 9.21 18.64
N MET A 146 -33.67 8.17 18.58
CA MET A 146 -32.59 8.02 17.59
C MET A 146 -32.49 6.57 17.10
N VAL A 147 -31.76 6.34 16.00
CA VAL A 147 -31.50 5.01 15.42
C VAL A 147 -30.02 4.66 15.52
N THR A 148 -29.72 3.38 15.76
CA THR A 148 -28.37 2.79 15.68
C THR A 148 -28.46 1.30 15.29
N ASP A 149 -27.33 0.60 15.25
CA ASP A 149 -27.22 -0.75 14.67
C ASP A 149 -27.36 -1.89 15.70
N GLU A 150 -27.79 -3.07 15.25
CA GLU A 150 -27.88 -4.28 16.09
C GLU A 150 -26.56 -4.64 16.78
N GLU A 151 -25.42 -4.39 16.13
CA GLU A 151 -24.09 -4.59 16.71
C GLU A 151 -23.87 -3.74 17.98
N ILE A 152 -24.46 -2.54 18.00
CA ILE A 152 -24.41 -1.66 19.16
C ILE A 152 -25.33 -2.17 20.27
N LEU A 153 -26.49 -2.73 19.92
CA LEU A 153 -27.37 -3.36 20.90
C LEU A 153 -26.64 -4.54 21.57
N MET A 154 -25.98 -5.38 20.78
CA MET A 154 -25.20 -6.52 21.27
C MET A 154 -24.10 -6.10 22.25
N LYS A 155 -23.45 -4.96 21.98
CA LYS A 155 -22.42 -4.34 22.85
C LYS A 155 -22.98 -3.58 24.04
N SER A 156 -24.30 -3.36 24.10
CA SER A 156 -24.97 -2.65 25.18
C SER A 156 -25.30 -3.58 26.34
N THR A 157 -25.39 -3.02 27.56
CA THR A 157 -25.73 -3.79 28.76
C THR A 157 -27.10 -3.41 29.33
N ASP A 158 -27.84 -4.42 29.79
CA ASP A 158 -29.07 -4.24 30.56
C ASP A 158 -28.80 -3.67 31.97
N VAL A 159 -29.88 -3.36 32.71
CA VAL A 159 -29.83 -2.88 34.11
C VAL A 159 -29.18 -3.85 35.11
N ASN A 160 -28.90 -5.09 34.71
CA ASN A 160 -28.19 -6.09 35.51
C ASN A 160 -26.70 -6.19 35.11
N GLY A 161 -26.27 -5.46 34.08
CA GLY A 161 -24.92 -5.48 33.53
C GLY A 161 -24.64 -6.66 32.58
N ASN A 162 -25.66 -7.34 32.07
CA ASN A 162 -25.50 -8.38 31.05
C ASN A 162 -25.58 -7.77 29.65
N PHE A 163 -24.81 -8.29 28.70
CA PHE A 163 -24.98 -7.96 27.28
C PHE A 163 -26.37 -8.37 26.79
N ILE A 164 -26.89 -7.61 25.83
CA ILE A 164 -28.21 -7.86 25.25
C ILE A 164 -28.07 -8.82 24.07
N ASP A 165 -28.78 -9.95 24.15
CA ASP A 165 -28.80 -10.98 23.12
C ASP A 165 -29.71 -10.54 21.95
N VAL A 166 -29.12 -10.30 20.77
CA VAL A 166 -29.83 -9.80 19.58
C VAL A 166 -30.48 -10.90 18.75
N ASP A 167 -30.12 -12.18 18.96
CA ASP A 167 -30.78 -13.32 18.32
C ASP A 167 -32.21 -13.51 18.83
N ILE A 168 -32.50 -12.93 20.01
CA ILE A 168 -33.85 -12.85 20.54
C ILE A 168 -34.59 -11.72 19.80
N ALA A 169 -35.49 -12.08 18.89
CA ALA A 169 -36.31 -11.14 18.12
C ALA A 169 -37.02 -10.07 18.96
N SER A 170 -37.45 -10.36 20.20
CA SER A 170 -38.08 -9.38 21.08
C SER A 170 -37.12 -8.35 21.67
N ASN A 171 -35.81 -8.61 21.68
CA ASN A 171 -34.80 -7.62 22.05
C ASN A 171 -34.50 -6.67 20.89
N LEU A 172 -34.28 -7.21 19.68
CA LEU A 172 -33.95 -6.42 18.49
C LEU A 172 -35.17 -5.62 17.98
N ALA A 173 -36.37 -6.21 17.97
CA ALA A 173 -37.59 -5.57 17.51
C ALA A 173 -38.28 -4.72 18.61
N THR A 174 -37.52 -4.14 19.54
CA THR A 174 -38.06 -3.29 20.61
C THR A 174 -37.20 -2.03 20.76
N PRO A 175 -37.79 -0.83 20.86
CA PRO A 175 -37.04 0.36 21.24
C PRO A 175 -36.57 0.28 22.69
N TRP A 176 -35.37 0.79 22.99
CA TRP A 176 -34.83 0.82 24.35
C TRP A 176 -34.70 2.25 24.85
N ILE A 177 -34.91 2.47 26.15
CA ILE A 177 -34.60 3.76 26.79
C ILE A 177 -33.11 3.80 27.14
N VAL A 178 -32.44 4.84 26.68
CA VAL A 178 -31.06 5.16 27.02
C VAL A 178 -31.04 6.47 27.79
N THR A 179 -30.39 6.47 28.95
CA THR A 179 -30.37 7.63 29.86
C THR A 179 -28.99 8.28 29.87
N GLY A 180 -28.94 9.58 29.62
CA GLY A 180 -27.74 10.41 29.70
C GLY A 180 -27.31 10.69 31.15
N GLU A 181 -26.12 11.27 31.31
CA GLU A 181 -25.48 11.48 32.62
C GLU A 181 -26.32 12.39 33.55
N ASP A 182 -27.04 13.37 33.01
CA ASP A 182 -27.89 14.29 33.78
C ASP A 182 -29.37 13.84 33.84
N GLY A 183 -29.68 12.66 33.27
CA GLY A 183 -30.98 12.01 33.32
C GLY A 183 -31.88 12.31 32.12
N GLY A 184 -31.34 12.82 31.01
CA GLY A 184 -32.05 12.93 29.75
C GLY A 184 -32.31 11.55 29.15
N GLU A 185 -33.55 11.25 28.80
CA GLU A 185 -33.96 9.95 28.23
C GLU A 185 -34.18 10.06 26.72
N ILE A 186 -33.64 9.10 25.96
CA ILE A 186 -33.86 8.94 24.52
C ILE A 186 -34.34 7.52 24.25
N ALA A 187 -35.39 7.37 23.44
CA ALA A 187 -35.77 6.07 22.89
C ALA A 187 -34.86 5.73 21.70
N THR A 188 -34.10 4.65 21.79
CA THR A 188 -33.21 4.19 20.72
C THR A 188 -33.83 3.00 20.03
N VAL A 189 -33.96 3.08 18.70
CA VAL A 189 -34.39 1.96 17.85
C VAL A 189 -33.17 1.34 17.19
N PHE A 190 -33.19 0.01 17.02
CA PHE A 190 -32.05 -0.73 16.48
C PHE A 190 -32.38 -1.31 15.12
N ARG A 191 -31.48 -1.08 14.17
CA ARG A 191 -31.53 -1.58 12.79
C ARG A 191 -31.44 -3.10 12.78
N ASP A 192 -32.39 -3.75 12.10
CA ASP A 192 -32.25 -5.16 11.69
C ASP A 192 -31.34 -5.19 10.46
N ARG A 193 -30.10 -5.63 10.64
CA ARG A 193 -29.07 -5.55 9.60
C ARG A 193 -29.41 -6.44 8.41
N VAL A 194 -29.89 -7.66 8.67
CA VAL A 194 -30.19 -8.66 7.63
C VAL A 194 -31.17 -8.12 6.60
N ILE A 195 -32.29 -7.58 7.05
CA ILE A 195 -33.32 -7.10 6.10
C ILE A 195 -32.96 -5.75 5.50
N SER A 196 -32.23 -4.91 6.24
CA SER A 196 -31.74 -3.62 5.77
C SER A 196 -30.73 -3.79 4.64
N ASP A 197 -29.73 -4.67 4.80
CA ASP A 197 -28.71 -4.98 3.78
C ASP A 197 -29.32 -5.63 2.55
N ARG A 198 -30.33 -6.48 2.73
CA ARG A 198 -31.08 -7.06 1.59
C ARG A 198 -31.69 -5.99 0.71
N ILE A 199 -32.33 -4.99 1.30
CA ILE A 199 -32.91 -3.88 0.54
C ILE A 199 -31.82 -3.03 -0.10
N ALA A 200 -30.79 -2.68 0.68
CA ALA A 200 -29.72 -1.80 0.25
C ALA A 200 -28.93 -2.38 -0.94
N PHE A 201 -28.55 -3.66 -0.86
CA PHE A 201 -27.50 -4.22 -1.73
C PHE A 201 -27.94 -5.46 -2.52
N GLN A 202 -28.92 -6.24 -2.05
CA GLN A 202 -29.22 -7.54 -2.67
C GLN A 202 -30.44 -7.52 -3.59
N TYR A 203 -31.52 -6.84 -3.20
CA TYR A 203 -32.79 -6.89 -3.91
C TYR A 203 -32.74 -6.32 -5.33
N GLY A 204 -31.77 -5.46 -5.62
CA GLY A 204 -31.58 -4.87 -6.96
C GLY A 204 -31.61 -5.89 -8.09
N THR A 205 -31.01 -7.07 -7.89
CA THR A 205 -30.87 -8.12 -8.90
C THR A 205 -32.14 -8.96 -9.10
N MET A 206 -33.14 -8.81 -8.23
CA MET A 206 -34.39 -9.57 -8.24
C MET A 206 -35.48 -8.88 -9.07
N THR A 207 -36.57 -9.59 -9.36
CA THR A 207 -37.79 -8.90 -9.79
C THR A 207 -38.45 -8.21 -8.60
N PRO A 208 -39.11 -7.05 -8.79
CA PRO A 208 -39.88 -6.37 -7.74
C PRO A 208 -40.76 -7.30 -6.89
N GLU A 209 -41.51 -8.20 -7.53
CA GLU A 209 -42.43 -9.11 -6.83
C GLU A 209 -41.69 -10.16 -6.00
N ALA A 210 -40.51 -10.61 -6.46
CA ALA A 210 -39.69 -11.58 -5.73
C ALA A 210 -39.05 -10.93 -4.51
N ALA A 211 -38.43 -9.75 -4.68
CA ALA A 211 -37.85 -8.98 -3.59
C ALA A 211 -38.88 -8.67 -2.49
N VAL A 212 -40.05 -8.16 -2.86
CA VAL A 212 -41.11 -7.84 -1.88
C VAL A 212 -41.73 -9.09 -1.24
N SER A 213 -41.70 -10.23 -1.94
CA SER A 213 -42.13 -11.50 -1.35
C SER A 213 -41.15 -12.01 -0.31
N ASP A 214 -39.85 -11.94 -0.57
CA ASP A 214 -38.81 -12.24 0.40
C ASP A 214 -38.90 -11.32 1.61
N PHE A 215 -39.01 -10.01 1.36
CA PHE A 215 -39.15 -9.00 2.41
C PHE A 215 -40.28 -9.36 3.37
N ILE A 216 -41.51 -9.52 2.86
CA ILE A 216 -42.67 -9.83 3.71
C ILE A 216 -42.53 -11.19 4.41
N ALA A 217 -41.94 -12.19 3.76
CA ALA A 217 -41.70 -13.48 4.41
C ALA A 217 -40.76 -13.34 5.62
N TYR A 218 -39.75 -12.47 5.53
CA TYR A 218 -38.87 -12.13 6.64
C TYR A 218 -39.65 -11.54 7.82
N LEU A 219 -40.46 -10.48 7.61
CA LEU A 219 -41.25 -9.90 8.72
C LEU A 219 -42.27 -10.88 9.31
N ASP A 220 -42.88 -11.74 8.49
CA ASP A 220 -43.82 -12.76 8.98
C ASP A 220 -43.12 -13.83 9.85
N ASN A 221 -41.84 -14.12 9.58
CA ASN A 221 -41.03 -15.02 10.41
C ASN A 221 -40.68 -14.38 11.77
N ILE A 222 -40.18 -13.13 11.77
CA ILE A 222 -39.94 -12.37 13.02
C ILE A 222 -41.21 -12.30 13.86
N ARG A 223 -42.35 -12.00 13.23
CA ARG A 223 -43.65 -12.03 13.92
C ARG A 223 -43.98 -13.40 14.51
N GLN A 224 -43.63 -14.49 13.82
CA GLN A 224 -43.88 -15.85 14.31
C GLN A 224 -42.98 -16.18 15.51
N GLU A 225 -41.72 -15.74 15.50
CA GLU A 225 -40.78 -15.87 16.62
C GLU A 225 -41.29 -15.14 17.87
N LEU A 226 -41.75 -13.89 17.74
CA LEU A 226 -42.38 -13.15 18.83
C LEU A 226 -43.58 -13.90 19.44
N LEU A 227 -44.45 -14.44 18.58
CA LEU A 227 -45.62 -15.22 19.03
C LEU A 227 -45.22 -16.52 19.74
N ASP A 228 -44.15 -17.18 19.28
CA ASP A 228 -43.65 -18.42 19.87
C ASP A 228 -42.94 -18.17 21.21
N ALA A 229 -42.33 -16.99 21.38
CA ALA A 229 -41.82 -16.48 22.67
C ALA A 229 -42.93 -16.07 23.64
N GLY A 230 -44.16 -15.88 23.14
CA GLY A 230 -45.33 -15.50 23.95
C GLY A 230 -45.53 -13.99 24.07
N GLU A 231 -44.83 -13.21 23.25
CA GLU A 231 -44.96 -11.76 23.16
C GLU A 231 -46.19 -11.34 22.32
N ASP A 232 -46.63 -10.09 22.47
CA ASP A 232 -47.63 -9.48 21.58
C ASP A 232 -46.91 -8.68 20.48
N PRO A 233 -46.95 -9.12 19.20
CA PRO A 233 -46.28 -8.41 18.12
C PRO A 233 -46.71 -6.94 17.94
N SER A 234 -47.83 -6.52 18.51
CA SER A 234 -48.25 -5.11 18.47
C SER A 234 -47.51 -4.19 19.45
N GLU A 235 -46.73 -4.76 20.38
CA GLU A 235 -45.87 -4.05 21.34
C GLU A 235 -44.41 -3.93 20.84
N HIS A 236 -44.13 -4.39 19.61
CA HIS A 236 -42.80 -4.43 19.01
C HIS A 236 -42.69 -3.54 17.76
N LEU A 237 -41.48 -3.07 17.48
CA LEU A 237 -41.09 -2.25 16.32
C LEU A 237 -39.86 -2.85 15.64
N LEU A 238 -40.04 -3.38 14.42
CA LEU A 238 -38.93 -3.81 13.58
C LEU A 238 -38.40 -2.63 12.76
N THR A 239 -37.11 -2.31 12.88
CA THR A 239 -36.50 -1.17 12.20
C THR A 239 -35.73 -1.62 10.97
N VAL A 240 -36.04 -1.01 9.83
CA VAL A 240 -35.26 -1.16 8.60
C VAL A 240 -34.60 0.19 8.33
N ALA A 241 -33.28 0.25 8.45
CA ALA A 241 -32.51 1.48 8.34
C ALA A 241 -31.38 1.29 7.32
N LEU A 242 -31.31 2.19 6.35
CA LEU A 242 -30.32 2.15 5.27
C LEU A 242 -30.20 3.54 4.66
N ASP A 243 -29.06 3.77 4.02
CA ASP A 243 -28.87 4.93 3.16
C ASP A 243 -29.90 4.96 2.03
N GLY A 244 -30.45 6.14 1.80
CA GLY A 244 -31.59 6.38 0.93
C GLY A 244 -31.31 6.15 -0.56
N GLU A 245 -30.04 6.05 -0.92
CA GLU A 245 -29.46 5.93 -2.24
C GLU A 245 -29.11 4.48 -2.58
N ASN A 246 -28.73 3.64 -1.62
CA ASN A 246 -28.14 2.32 -1.88
C ASN A 246 -29.04 1.44 -2.74
N TRP A 247 -30.28 1.21 -2.27
CA TRP A 247 -31.28 0.39 -2.97
C TRP A 247 -31.67 0.93 -4.36
N MET A 248 -31.32 2.18 -4.66
CA MET A 248 -31.63 2.85 -5.91
C MET A 248 -30.43 2.93 -6.85
N PHE A 249 -29.32 3.56 -6.45
CA PHE A 249 -28.17 3.85 -7.29
C PHE A 249 -27.14 2.72 -7.34
N MET A 250 -27.10 1.85 -6.33
CA MET A 250 -26.20 0.69 -6.31
C MET A 250 -26.91 -0.58 -6.79
N SER A 251 -28.12 -0.45 -7.32
CA SER A 251 -28.99 -1.58 -7.65
C SER A 251 -29.48 -1.53 -9.10
N GLU A 252 -29.74 -2.69 -9.71
CA GLU A 252 -30.27 -2.78 -11.08
C GLU A 252 -31.68 -2.16 -11.24
N PHE A 253 -32.38 -1.89 -10.13
CA PHE A 253 -33.68 -1.23 -10.17
C PHE A 253 -33.61 0.16 -10.80
N GLN A 254 -32.49 0.89 -10.72
CA GLN A 254 -32.38 2.20 -11.40
C GLN A 254 -32.59 2.10 -12.92
N HIS A 255 -32.14 1.01 -13.53
CA HIS A 255 -32.27 0.78 -14.97
C HIS A 255 -33.71 0.42 -15.37
N GLN A 256 -34.55 0.05 -14.40
CA GLN A 256 -35.96 -0.29 -14.59
C GLN A 256 -36.89 0.82 -14.10
N ASP A 257 -36.91 1.90 -14.88
CA ASP A 257 -37.77 3.07 -14.61
C ASP A 257 -37.49 3.72 -13.24
N ASN A 258 -36.20 3.80 -12.87
CA ASN A 258 -35.71 4.39 -11.62
C ASN A 258 -36.33 3.77 -10.36
N ALA A 259 -36.37 2.44 -10.28
CA ALA A 259 -36.90 1.66 -9.17
C ALA A 259 -38.38 1.88 -8.80
N ARG A 260 -39.13 2.67 -9.59
CA ARG A 260 -40.56 2.94 -9.35
C ARG A 260 -41.42 1.67 -9.28
N PRO A 261 -41.22 0.64 -10.13
CA PRO A 261 -41.97 -0.61 -10.01
C PRO A 261 -41.76 -1.33 -8.66
N PHE A 262 -40.52 -1.36 -8.17
CA PHE A 262 -40.17 -1.94 -6.87
C PHE A 262 -40.87 -1.20 -5.73
N MET A 263 -40.73 0.13 -5.66
CA MET A 263 -41.37 0.95 -4.62
C MET A 263 -42.89 0.79 -4.61
N HIS A 264 -43.53 0.76 -5.79
CA HIS A 264 -44.97 0.56 -5.88
C HIS A 264 -45.40 -0.80 -5.32
N GLU A 265 -44.72 -1.88 -5.71
CA GLU A 265 -45.03 -3.23 -5.22
C GLU A 265 -44.81 -3.32 -3.71
N TRP A 266 -43.70 -2.77 -3.21
CA TRP A 266 -43.32 -2.81 -1.81
C TRP A 266 -44.35 -2.11 -0.91
N TYR A 267 -44.60 -0.82 -1.16
CA TYR A 267 -45.57 -0.05 -0.36
C TYR A 267 -47.01 -0.54 -0.53
N SER A 268 -47.41 -1.00 -1.73
CA SER A 268 -48.78 -1.52 -1.95
C SER A 268 -49.03 -2.79 -1.14
N ARG A 269 -48.03 -3.68 -1.06
CA ARG A 269 -48.14 -4.91 -0.28
C ARG A 269 -48.07 -4.65 1.22
N LEU A 270 -47.23 -3.72 1.68
CA LEU A 270 -47.21 -3.31 3.09
C LEU A 270 -48.53 -2.69 3.51
N ALA A 271 -49.06 -1.75 2.72
CA ALA A 271 -50.32 -1.07 3.04
C ALA A 271 -51.55 -2.00 3.05
N SER A 272 -51.49 -3.14 2.35
CA SER A 272 -52.58 -4.13 2.30
C SER A 272 -52.34 -5.37 3.17
N HIS A 273 -51.18 -5.48 3.82
CA HIS A 273 -50.84 -6.62 4.65
C HIS A 273 -51.75 -6.67 5.90
N PRO A 274 -52.29 -7.85 6.28
CA PRO A 274 -53.24 -7.93 7.39
C PRO A 274 -52.61 -7.83 8.79
N THR A 275 -51.30 -8.02 8.90
CA THR A 275 -50.57 -8.16 10.17
C THR A 275 -49.38 -7.20 10.32
N ILE A 276 -48.94 -6.56 9.24
CA ILE A 276 -47.82 -5.61 9.28
C ILE A 276 -48.43 -4.20 9.33
N VAL A 277 -47.99 -3.40 10.27
CA VAL A 277 -48.39 -1.99 10.39
C VAL A 277 -47.13 -1.15 10.15
N THR A 278 -47.15 -0.35 9.09
CA THR A 278 -46.12 0.68 8.88
C THR A 278 -46.46 1.88 9.75
N THR A 279 -45.51 2.31 10.57
CA THR A 279 -45.68 3.43 11.51
C THR A 279 -44.38 4.20 11.60
N THR A 280 -44.46 5.44 12.08
CA THR A 280 -43.29 6.25 12.42
C THR A 280 -42.86 5.99 13.87
N PRO A 281 -41.59 6.13 14.24
CA PRO A 281 -41.16 5.94 15.64
C PRO A 281 -41.91 6.84 16.62
N SER A 282 -42.17 8.11 16.25
CA SER A 282 -42.97 9.00 17.11
C SER A 282 -44.41 8.52 17.31
N GLU A 283 -45.05 7.93 16.29
CA GLU A 283 -46.39 7.35 16.42
C GLU A 283 -46.40 6.10 17.30
N PHE A 284 -45.38 5.25 17.18
CA PHE A 284 -45.21 4.08 18.03
C PHE A 284 -45.03 4.49 19.49
N LEU A 285 -44.11 5.42 19.78
CA LEU A 285 -43.85 5.92 21.13
C LEU A 285 -45.06 6.65 21.73
N ALA A 286 -45.90 7.30 20.91
CA ALA A 286 -47.14 7.92 21.36
C ALA A 286 -48.20 6.92 21.88
N THR A 287 -47.99 5.61 21.68
CA THR A 287 -48.81 4.55 22.30
C THR A 287 -48.48 4.30 23.77
N ASP A 288 -47.44 4.96 24.31
CA ASP A 288 -46.92 4.79 25.67
C ASP A 288 -46.51 3.34 25.96
N PRO A 289 -45.66 2.73 25.11
CA PRO A 289 -45.21 1.35 25.31
C PRO A 289 -44.34 1.22 26.56
N GLU A 290 -44.39 0.06 27.21
CA GLU A 290 -43.45 -0.25 28.31
C GLU A 290 -42.12 -0.69 27.69
N LEU A 291 -41.14 0.22 27.69
CA LEU A 291 -39.84 -0.01 27.06
C LEU A 291 -38.79 -0.48 28.09
N PRO A 292 -37.92 -1.42 27.72
CA PRO A 292 -36.77 -1.79 28.54
C PRO A 292 -35.69 -0.69 28.55
N GLU A 293 -34.84 -0.73 29.58
CA GLU A 293 -33.75 0.24 29.79
C GLU A 293 -32.39 -0.37 29.46
N ILE A 294 -31.56 0.40 28.77
CA ILE A 294 -30.12 0.14 28.61
C ILE A 294 -29.37 0.89 29.71
N GLU A 295 -28.57 0.18 30.50
CA GLU A 295 -27.71 0.79 31.53
C GLU A 295 -26.50 1.48 30.91
N THR A 296 -25.92 0.88 29.87
CA THR A 296 -24.78 1.44 29.14
C THR A 296 -24.90 1.04 27.68
N ILE A 297 -25.07 2.05 26.82
CA ILE A 297 -25.09 1.85 25.37
C ILE A 297 -23.68 1.54 24.88
N GLY A 298 -23.56 0.61 23.93
CA GLY A 298 -22.31 0.33 23.22
C GLY A 298 -21.75 1.58 22.54
N THR A 299 -20.44 1.60 22.30
CA THR A 299 -19.79 2.63 21.48
C THR A 299 -19.38 2.01 20.14
N GLY A 300 -19.78 2.64 19.04
CA GLY A 300 -19.50 2.16 17.69
C GLY A 300 -20.42 2.82 16.67
N SER A 301 -20.43 2.29 15.45
CA SER A 301 -21.26 2.71 14.32
C SER A 301 -21.98 1.51 13.70
N TRP A 302 -22.82 1.74 12.68
CA TRP A 302 -23.38 0.65 11.87
C TRP A 302 -22.37 -0.10 11.00
N ILE A 303 -21.14 0.39 10.88
CA ILE A 303 -20.05 -0.29 10.18
C ILE A 303 -19.26 -1.10 11.21
N ASP A 304 -19.42 -2.41 11.15
CA ASP A 304 -18.80 -3.42 12.02
C ASP A 304 -18.97 -3.19 13.54
N GLY A 305 -19.91 -2.33 13.93
CA GLY A 305 -20.10 -1.97 15.34
C GLY A 305 -18.90 -1.24 15.95
N THR A 306 -18.01 -0.64 15.17
CA THR A 306 -16.79 0.05 15.65
C THR A 306 -16.69 1.47 15.10
N LEU A 307 -15.61 2.19 15.44
CA LEU A 307 -15.29 3.52 14.90
C LEU A 307 -14.06 3.49 13.96
N ARG A 308 -13.58 2.30 13.58
CA ARG A 308 -12.28 2.15 12.91
C ARG A 308 -12.26 2.70 11.48
N THR A 309 -13.39 2.74 10.80
CA THR A 309 -13.58 3.35 9.46
C THR A 309 -13.42 4.88 9.42
N TRP A 310 -13.15 5.53 10.57
CA TRP A 310 -12.83 6.96 10.58
C TRP A 310 -11.60 7.29 11.45
N ALA A 311 -10.91 6.29 11.99
CA ALA A 311 -9.89 6.47 13.02
C ALA A 311 -8.92 5.29 13.20
N GLY A 312 -9.06 4.22 12.43
CA GLY A 312 -8.33 2.96 12.54
C GLY A 312 -7.08 2.88 11.68
N GLU A 313 -6.99 3.72 10.65
CA GLU A 313 -5.93 3.71 9.65
C GLU A 313 -4.99 4.92 9.71
N PRO A 314 -3.73 4.78 9.24
CA PRO A 314 -2.72 5.80 9.42
C PRO A 314 -3.07 7.16 8.80
N GLU A 315 -3.67 7.15 7.61
CA GLU A 315 -4.15 8.33 6.89
C GLU A 315 -5.21 9.08 7.72
N GLU A 316 -6.16 8.38 8.33
CA GLU A 316 -7.20 8.96 9.17
C GLU A 316 -6.60 9.57 10.43
N SER A 317 -5.70 8.86 11.10
CA SER A 317 -4.98 9.33 12.29
C SER A 317 -4.18 10.60 11.99
N LEU A 318 -3.51 10.68 10.85
CA LEU A 318 -2.83 11.91 10.41
C LEU A 318 -3.82 13.05 10.14
N GLY A 319 -4.96 12.75 9.51
CA GLY A 319 -6.07 13.69 9.32
C GLY A 319 -6.52 14.28 10.66
N TRP A 320 -6.74 13.44 11.66
CA TRP A 320 -7.14 13.84 13.02
C TRP A 320 -6.06 14.67 13.70
N GLN A 321 -4.79 14.26 13.65
CA GLN A 321 -3.69 15.03 14.23
C GLN A 321 -3.62 16.45 13.65
N ARG A 322 -3.86 16.62 12.34
CA ARG A 322 -3.89 17.92 11.67
C ARG A 322 -5.10 18.76 12.08
N LEU A 323 -6.27 18.14 12.22
CA LEU A 323 -7.47 18.80 12.74
C LEU A 323 -7.25 19.30 14.18
N VAL A 324 -6.63 18.48 15.03
CA VAL A 324 -6.25 18.84 16.41
C VAL A 324 -5.29 20.02 16.42
N GLU A 325 -4.22 20.00 15.61
CA GLU A 325 -3.25 21.10 15.51
C GLU A 325 -3.94 22.42 15.10
N ALA A 326 -4.82 22.37 14.09
CA ALA A 326 -5.57 23.55 13.64
C ALA A 326 -6.52 24.10 14.70
N ARG A 327 -7.23 23.22 15.42
CA ARG A 327 -8.12 23.62 16.52
C ARG A 327 -7.35 24.25 17.67
N GLN A 328 -6.23 23.65 18.09
CA GLN A 328 -5.38 24.19 19.15
C GLN A 328 -4.85 25.59 18.79
N ALA A 329 -4.45 25.81 17.54
CA ALA A 329 -4.04 27.13 17.05
C ALA A 329 -5.19 28.14 17.08
N LEU A 330 -6.39 27.75 16.67
CA LEU A 330 -7.59 28.59 16.71
C LEU A 330 -7.97 29.00 18.13
N VAL A 331 -8.08 28.03 19.05
CA VAL A 331 -8.44 28.25 20.45
C VAL A 331 -7.42 29.17 21.13
N SER A 332 -6.12 28.88 20.98
CA SER A 332 -5.05 29.70 21.56
C SER A 332 -5.09 31.14 21.02
N PHE A 333 -5.37 31.32 19.73
CA PHE A 333 -5.49 32.65 19.14
C PHE A 333 -6.72 33.41 19.66
N GLU A 334 -7.86 32.74 19.81
CA GLU A 334 -9.10 33.33 20.32
C GLU A 334 -8.97 33.81 21.76
N GLU A 335 -8.26 33.08 22.62
CA GLU A 335 -8.00 33.49 24.01
C GLU A 335 -7.34 34.89 24.08
N ASP A 336 -6.37 35.15 23.20
CA ASP A 336 -5.70 36.43 23.11
C ASP A 336 -6.48 37.48 22.29
N ASN A 337 -7.35 37.04 21.36
CA ASN A 337 -8.00 37.90 20.36
C ASN A 337 -9.52 37.63 20.20
N PRO A 338 -10.34 37.67 21.27
CA PRO A 338 -11.72 37.18 21.27
C PRO A 338 -12.72 38.01 20.45
N SER A 339 -12.28 39.09 19.82
CA SER A 339 -13.10 39.96 18.96
C SER A 339 -12.59 40.05 17.53
N HIS A 340 -11.65 39.18 17.15
CA HIS A 340 -11.10 39.18 15.80
C HIS A 340 -12.22 38.83 14.79
N PRO A 341 -12.39 39.64 13.72
CA PRO A 341 -13.52 39.47 12.80
C PRO A 341 -13.49 38.17 11.99
N GLY A 342 -12.35 37.48 11.96
CA GLY A 342 -12.17 36.20 11.28
C GLY A 342 -12.60 34.96 12.07
N LEU A 343 -12.84 35.08 13.39
CA LEU A 343 -13.14 33.92 14.25
C LEU A 343 -14.35 33.11 13.76
N ALA A 344 -15.43 33.78 13.35
CA ALA A 344 -16.63 33.09 12.87
C ALA A 344 -16.35 32.22 11.63
N ASN A 345 -15.54 32.71 10.68
CA ASN A 345 -15.17 31.93 9.50
C ASN A 345 -14.19 30.79 9.83
N ALA A 346 -13.33 31.00 10.84
CA ALA A 346 -12.39 29.99 11.29
C ALA A 346 -13.11 28.83 11.99
N TRP A 347 -14.03 29.13 12.91
CA TRP A 347 -14.89 28.14 13.56
C TRP A 347 -15.78 27.39 12.57
N GLU A 348 -16.41 28.09 11.60
CA GLU A 348 -17.16 27.42 10.53
C GLU A 348 -16.28 26.43 9.74
N SER A 349 -15.05 26.83 9.41
CA SER A 349 -14.12 25.95 8.67
C SER A 349 -13.68 24.76 9.50
N LEU A 350 -13.53 24.92 10.82
CA LEU A 350 -13.28 23.81 11.74
C LEU A 350 -14.45 22.82 11.74
N TYR A 351 -15.68 23.31 11.89
CA TYR A 351 -16.86 22.43 11.92
C TYR A 351 -17.07 21.68 10.60
N ILE A 352 -16.73 22.28 9.45
CA ILE A 352 -16.72 21.56 8.18
C ILE A 352 -15.67 20.44 8.20
N ALA A 353 -14.46 20.72 8.71
CA ALA A 353 -13.35 19.76 8.75
C ALA A 353 -13.59 18.61 9.77
N GLU A 354 -14.55 18.72 10.67
CA GLU A 354 -14.95 17.65 11.60
C GLU A 354 -15.88 16.60 10.96
N GLY A 355 -16.38 16.84 9.74
CA GLY A 355 -17.31 15.92 9.06
C GLY A 355 -16.72 14.54 8.80
N SER A 356 -17.53 13.49 8.92
CA SER A 356 -17.09 12.09 8.78
C SER A 356 -16.61 11.77 7.36
N ASP A 357 -17.17 12.41 6.33
CA ASP A 357 -16.85 12.14 4.92
C ASP A 357 -15.36 12.27 4.60
N TRP A 358 -14.63 13.18 5.27
CA TRP A 358 -13.19 13.32 5.03
C TRP A 358 -12.41 12.09 5.45
N PHE A 359 -12.80 11.50 6.58
CA PHE A 359 -12.13 10.34 7.17
C PHE A 359 -12.59 9.04 6.49
N TRP A 360 -13.85 8.99 6.03
CA TRP A 360 -14.37 7.87 5.26
C TRP A 360 -13.54 7.57 3.99
N TRP A 361 -12.99 8.59 3.33
CA TRP A 361 -12.15 8.41 2.13
C TRP A 361 -10.65 8.33 2.44
N TYR A 362 -10.26 8.35 3.70
CA TYR A 362 -8.87 8.15 4.10
C TYR A 362 -8.67 6.69 4.50
N GLY A 363 -7.56 6.10 4.04
CA GLY A 363 -7.25 4.70 4.32
C GLY A 363 -7.39 3.84 3.08
N LEU A 364 -7.39 2.54 3.29
CA LEU A 364 -7.44 1.49 2.29
C LEU A 364 -8.83 0.87 2.21
N ASP A 365 -9.63 0.97 3.27
CA ASP A 365 -10.94 0.34 3.37
C ASP A 365 -11.98 0.92 2.40
N GLN A 366 -11.81 2.16 1.93
CA GLN A 366 -12.67 2.85 0.96
C GLN A 366 -11.86 3.52 -0.17
N ASP A 367 -12.48 3.64 -1.36
CA ASP A 367 -11.89 4.33 -2.52
C ASP A 367 -12.97 5.15 -3.25
N SER A 368 -12.78 6.47 -3.34
CA SER A 368 -13.70 7.36 -4.09
C SER A 368 -13.41 7.42 -5.59
N GLY A 369 -12.28 6.86 -6.02
CA GLY A 369 -11.64 7.01 -7.32
C GLY A 369 -10.91 8.36 -7.50
N TYR A 370 -10.92 9.23 -6.48
CA TYR A 370 -10.40 10.59 -6.50
C TYR A 370 -9.96 11.08 -5.10
N ASP A 371 -9.40 10.21 -4.26
CA ASP A 371 -9.10 10.49 -2.84
C ASP A 371 -8.14 11.68 -2.66
N GLU A 372 -7.27 11.93 -3.65
CA GLU A 372 -6.42 13.10 -3.68
C GLU A 372 -7.20 14.42 -3.69
N ASN A 373 -8.39 14.44 -4.30
CA ASN A 373 -9.24 15.63 -4.31
C ASN A 373 -9.96 15.82 -2.96
N TRP A 374 -10.35 14.73 -2.29
CA TRP A 374 -10.91 14.78 -0.95
C TRP A 374 -9.90 15.32 0.06
N ASP A 375 -8.65 14.83 0.02
CA ASP A 375 -7.55 15.34 0.84
C ASP A 375 -7.30 16.84 0.63
N VAL A 376 -7.29 17.28 -0.64
CA VAL A 376 -7.13 18.71 -0.98
C VAL A 376 -8.27 19.55 -0.40
N LEU A 377 -9.52 19.09 -0.50
CA LEU A 377 -10.69 19.81 0.03
C LEU A 377 -10.64 19.91 1.56
N PHE A 378 -10.34 18.82 2.26
CA PHE A 378 -10.14 18.82 3.72
C PHE A 378 -9.06 19.83 4.13
N LYS A 379 -7.88 19.78 3.48
CA LYS A 379 -6.77 20.71 3.74
C LYS A 379 -7.09 22.16 3.40
N VAL A 380 -7.98 22.43 2.43
CA VAL A 380 -8.50 23.78 2.18
C VAL A 380 -9.27 24.29 3.40
N HIS A 381 -10.10 23.47 4.03
CA HIS A 381 -10.81 23.84 5.26
C HIS A 381 -9.85 24.10 6.41
N LEU A 382 -8.85 23.24 6.62
CA LEU A 382 -7.79 23.50 7.61
C LEU A 382 -7.05 24.81 7.31
N SER A 383 -6.69 25.06 6.05
CA SER A 383 -6.01 26.30 5.64
C SER A 383 -6.87 27.54 5.87
N ASN A 384 -8.19 27.44 5.70
CA ASN A 384 -9.11 28.54 5.93
C ASN A 384 -9.16 28.95 7.40
N ILE A 385 -8.99 28.02 8.33
CA ILE A 385 -8.87 28.31 9.77
C ILE A 385 -7.73 29.30 9.99
N TYR A 386 -6.50 28.95 9.61
CA TYR A 386 -5.30 29.81 9.77
C TYR A 386 -5.42 31.14 9.01
N ARG A 387 -5.85 31.11 7.74
CA ARG A 387 -5.99 32.32 6.91
C ARG A 387 -7.02 33.29 7.46
N ALA A 388 -8.14 32.80 8.01
CA ALA A 388 -9.18 33.65 8.58
C ALA A 388 -8.70 34.46 9.79
N ILE A 389 -7.78 33.89 10.59
CA ILE A 389 -7.17 34.55 11.77
C ILE A 389 -5.79 35.16 11.49
N ASN A 390 -5.31 35.14 10.24
CA ASN A 390 -4.00 35.65 9.80
C ASN A 390 -2.80 34.97 10.51
N LEU A 391 -2.88 33.66 10.74
CA LEU A 391 -1.71 32.85 11.10
C LEU A 391 -1.04 32.28 9.84
N ASP A 392 0.26 32.01 9.95
CA ASP A 392 1.00 31.31 8.91
C ASP A 392 0.55 29.85 8.82
N LEU A 393 0.60 29.29 7.61
CA LEU A 393 0.21 27.90 7.38
C LEU A 393 1.31 26.93 7.80
N PRO A 394 0.97 25.81 8.47
CA PRO A 394 1.85 24.67 8.57
C PRO A 394 2.35 24.22 7.17
N PRO A 395 3.57 23.67 7.05
CA PRO A 395 4.16 23.24 5.78
C PRO A 395 3.25 22.41 4.89
N TYR A 396 2.59 21.41 5.47
CA TYR A 396 1.69 20.49 4.76
C TYR A 396 0.42 21.16 4.22
N LEU A 397 0.17 22.43 4.57
CA LEU A 397 -0.92 23.27 4.04
C LEU A 397 -0.42 24.41 3.14
N GLN A 398 0.89 24.64 3.05
CA GLN A 398 1.44 25.70 2.19
C GLN A 398 1.33 25.33 0.71
N ASP A 399 1.59 24.07 0.40
CA ASP A 399 1.27 23.45 -0.89
C ASP A 399 0.26 22.32 -0.65
N LEU A 400 -0.79 22.28 -1.47
CA LEU A 400 -1.84 21.24 -1.37
C LEU A 400 -1.53 20.05 -2.28
N TRP A 401 -0.96 20.32 -3.45
CA TRP A 401 -0.35 19.35 -4.36
C TRP A 401 0.35 20.13 -5.48
N THR A 402 1.62 19.85 -5.73
CA THR A 402 2.38 20.51 -6.81
C THR A 402 2.49 19.56 -8.00
N GLY A 403 2.27 20.03 -9.23
CA GLY A 403 2.52 19.20 -10.42
C GLY A 403 4.01 18.90 -10.59
N ALA A 404 4.34 17.78 -11.24
CA ALA A 404 5.72 17.46 -11.57
C ALA A 404 6.33 18.45 -12.57
N ALA A 405 7.64 18.71 -12.44
CA ALA A 405 8.41 19.44 -13.42
C ALA A 405 8.50 18.64 -14.73
N THR A 406 8.46 19.34 -15.87
CA THR A 406 8.73 18.71 -17.17
C THR A 406 10.23 18.70 -17.43
N PRO A 407 10.84 17.54 -17.73
CA PRO A 407 12.26 17.49 -18.03
C PRO A 407 12.56 18.19 -19.38
N VAL A 408 13.73 18.82 -19.44
CA VAL A 408 14.28 19.44 -20.68
C VAL A 408 14.62 18.37 -21.70
N VAL A 409 15.19 17.26 -21.22
CA VAL A 409 15.42 16.03 -21.99
C VAL A 409 14.69 14.91 -21.25
N PRO A 410 13.71 14.23 -21.86
CA PRO A 410 13.01 13.14 -21.19
C PRO A 410 13.89 11.89 -21.09
N TYR A 411 13.48 10.93 -20.24
CA TYR A 411 14.12 9.62 -20.16
C TYR A 411 14.17 8.94 -21.54
N GLY A 412 15.34 8.40 -21.86
CA GLY A 412 15.64 7.75 -23.15
C GLY A 412 15.93 6.25 -23.06
N GLY A 413 16.16 5.71 -21.85
CA GLY A 413 16.50 4.32 -21.60
C GLY A 413 17.33 4.15 -20.33
N ILE A 414 17.80 2.93 -20.09
CA ILE A 414 18.74 2.63 -18.99
C ILE A 414 20.11 3.26 -19.27
N ILE A 415 20.84 3.63 -18.21
CA ILE A 415 22.21 4.18 -18.29
C ILE A 415 23.17 3.44 -17.37
N GLU A 416 24.47 3.49 -17.68
CA GLU A 416 25.55 2.86 -16.90
C GLU A 416 26.72 3.85 -16.72
N PRO A 417 26.54 4.97 -16.01
CA PRO A 417 27.59 5.97 -15.87
C PRO A 417 28.75 5.46 -14.99
N MET A 418 29.94 6.01 -15.19
CA MET A 418 31.07 5.83 -14.29
C MET A 418 30.98 6.90 -13.19
N ILE A 419 30.93 6.48 -11.92
CA ILE A 419 30.82 7.41 -10.79
C ILE A 419 32.23 7.88 -10.41
N ASP A 420 32.74 8.84 -11.16
CA ASP A 420 34.08 9.41 -10.99
C ASP A 420 34.08 10.94 -10.84
N GLY A 421 32.92 11.59 -10.98
CA GLY A 421 32.77 13.04 -10.89
C GLY A 421 33.04 13.76 -12.21
N ILE A 422 33.21 13.03 -13.33
CA ILE A 422 33.49 13.58 -14.66
C ILE A 422 32.41 13.12 -15.64
N ALA A 423 31.58 14.04 -16.10
CA ALA A 423 30.56 13.70 -17.10
C ALA A 423 31.12 13.64 -18.53
N LEU A 424 31.36 12.42 -19.02
CA LEU A 424 31.87 12.17 -20.37
C LEU A 424 30.78 12.30 -21.45
N PRO A 425 31.14 12.62 -22.70
CA PRO A 425 30.20 12.62 -23.82
C PRO A 425 29.55 11.24 -24.01
N GLY A 426 28.22 11.21 -24.04
CA GLY A 426 27.44 9.98 -24.27
C GLY A 426 27.20 9.11 -23.04
N GLU A 427 27.81 9.44 -21.90
CA GLU A 427 27.70 8.67 -20.67
C GLU A 427 26.32 8.76 -20.02
N TRP A 428 25.76 9.98 -20.01
CA TRP A 428 24.44 10.29 -19.47
C TRP A 428 23.35 10.28 -20.55
N ASP A 429 23.62 9.72 -21.73
CA ASP A 429 22.64 9.58 -22.83
C ASP A 429 21.56 8.56 -22.43
N GLY A 430 20.40 9.07 -21.98
CA GLY A 430 19.28 8.26 -21.50
C GLY A 430 18.67 8.81 -20.22
N ALA A 431 19.43 9.59 -19.44
CA ALA A 431 18.94 10.30 -18.28
C ALA A 431 17.97 11.43 -18.65
N ALA A 432 16.98 11.66 -17.79
CA ALA A 432 16.19 12.87 -17.84
C ALA A 432 16.99 14.07 -17.31
N LYS A 433 16.97 15.19 -18.03
CA LYS A 433 17.62 16.44 -17.63
C LYS A 433 16.59 17.43 -17.07
N TYR A 434 16.90 18.04 -15.94
CA TYR A 434 16.13 19.14 -15.34
C TYR A 434 17.01 20.37 -15.15
N ASP A 435 16.46 21.56 -15.45
CA ASP A 435 17.13 22.83 -15.20
C ASP A 435 16.79 23.33 -13.79
N ALA A 436 17.82 23.81 -13.10
CA ALA A 436 17.68 24.63 -11.90
C ALA A 436 17.52 26.08 -12.35
N SER A 437 16.34 26.66 -12.09
CA SER A 437 15.92 27.95 -12.68
C SER A 437 16.02 29.12 -11.71
N VAL A 438 16.48 28.86 -10.49
CA VAL A 438 16.74 29.83 -9.44
C VAL A 438 18.26 30.04 -9.40
N ASP A 439 18.71 31.19 -8.91
CA ASP A 439 20.14 31.47 -8.71
C ASP A 439 20.45 31.24 -7.23
N GLY A 440 21.15 30.15 -6.94
CA GLY A 440 21.63 29.73 -5.63
C GLY A 440 22.87 30.50 -5.13
N GLY A 441 23.34 31.52 -5.86
CA GLY A 441 24.40 32.39 -5.39
C GLY A 441 25.78 31.73 -5.40
N ASP A 442 26.36 31.47 -4.22
CA ASP A 442 27.73 30.93 -4.09
C ASP A 442 27.79 29.39 -4.10
N PHE A 443 26.65 28.70 -3.97
CA PHE A 443 26.52 27.26 -4.16
C PHE A 443 25.33 26.96 -5.08
N ASP A 444 25.43 27.45 -6.32
CA ASP A 444 24.40 27.40 -7.36
C ASP A 444 24.33 26.01 -8.01
N ILE A 445 23.12 25.53 -8.31
CA ILE A 445 22.89 24.32 -9.11
C ILE A 445 22.55 24.79 -10.52
N GLU A 446 23.28 24.34 -11.55
CA GLU A 446 22.96 24.72 -12.93
C GLU A 446 21.89 23.81 -13.52
N ASN A 447 22.05 22.50 -13.34
CA ASN A 447 21.13 21.47 -13.81
C ASN A 447 21.43 20.14 -13.13
N PHE A 448 20.48 19.22 -13.17
CA PHE A 448 20.71 17.85 -12.73
C PHE A 448 20.08 16.84 -13.69
N TYR A 449 20.62 15.64 -13.65
CA TYR A 449 20.24 14.51 -14.47
C TYR A 449 19.81 13.37 -13.56
N VAL A 450 18.72 12.71 -13.94
CA VAL A 450 18.20 11.52 -13.27
C VAL A 450 18.20 10.40 -14.31
N GLY A 451 18.94 9.33 -14.03
CA GLY A 451 18.92 8.11 -14.83
C GLY A 451 18.75 6.90 -13.94
N TYR A 452 18.59 5.74 -14.55
CA TYR A 452 18.40 4.50 -13.83
C TYR A 452 18.89 3.30 -14.66
N ASP A 453 19.27 2.21 -14.01
CA ASP A 453 19.48 0.90 -14.64
C ASP A 453 18.42 -0.09 -14.14
N SER A 454 18.73 -1.37 -13.99
CA SER A 454 17.80 -2.32 -13.35
C SER A 454 17.76 -2.15 -11.82
N SER A 455 18.81 -1.67 -11.17
CA SER A 455 19.01 -1.78 -9.72
C SER A 455 19.24 -0.43 -9.01
N ASN A 456 19.63 0.60 -9.73
CA ASN A 456 20.16 1.85 -9.21
C ASN A 456 19.56 3.07 -9.90
N ILE A 457 19.39 4.13 -9.13
CA ILE A 457 19.20 5.49 -9.63
C ILE A 457 20.56 6.15 -9.67
N PHE A 458 20.80 6.82 -10.78
CA PHE A 458 21.97 7.63 -11.00
C PHE A 458 21.58 9.09 -11.01
N MET A 459 22.24 9.89 -10.20
CA MET A 459 22.05 11.34 -10.15
C MET A 459 23.35 12.01 -10.52
N ARG A 460 23.29 12.94 -11.47
CA ARG A 460 24.37 13.88 -11.74
C ARG A 460 23.89 15.28 -11.47
N ILE A 461 24.65 16.05 -10.71
CA ILE A 461 24.33 17.43 -10.35
C ILE A 461 25.47 18.32 -10.84
N ASP A 462 25.16 19.20 -11.77
CA ASP A 462 26.08 20.20 -12.31
C ASP A 462 26.01 21.42 -11.37
N SER A 463 27.04 21.60 -10.54
CA SER A 463 27.14 22.67 -9.54
C SER A 463 28.61 23.11 -9.41
N VAL A 464 28.88 24.12 -8.57
CA VAL A 464 30.24 24.56 -8.25
C VAL A 464 31.10 23.40 -7.75
N THR A 465 32.34 23.29 -8.21
CA THR A 465 33.18 22.12 -7.88
C THR A 465 33.65 22.12 -6.42
N ALA A 466 34.10 20.96 -5.91
CA ALA A 466 34.63 20.86 -4.54
C ALA A 466 35.81 21.84 -4.30
N ASP A 467 36.74 21.95 -5.25
CA ASP A 467 37.86 22.88 -5.19
C ASP A 467 37.41 24.35 -5.17
N GLU A 468 36.34 24.67 -5.92
CA GLU A 468 35.74 26.01 -5.92
C GLU A 468 35.06 26.31 -4.59
N LEU A 469 34.33 25.34 -4.01
CA LEU A 469 33.72 25.46 -2.68
C LEU A 469 34.76 25.72 -1.59
N GLU A 470 35.88 24.99 -1.56
CA GLU A 470 36.97 25.24 -0.61
C GLU A 470 37.56 26.66 -0.72
N ALA A 471 37.53 27.23 -1.92
CA ALA A 471 38.04 28.57 -2.19
C ALA A 471 37.06 29.69 -1.77
N ILE A 472 35.78 29.36 -1.50
CA ILE A 472 34.77 30.33 -1.09
C ILE A 472 34.99 30.72 0.38
N SER A 473 35.46 31.95 0.60
CA SER A 473 35.54 32.54 1.94
C SER A 473 34.22 33.24 2.28
N ARG A 474 33.37 32.59 3.08
CA ARG A 474 32.13 33.20 3.58
C ARG A 474 32.40 34.05 4.82
N ASN A 475 31.67 35.17 4.92
CA ASN A 475 31.55 35.94 6.16
C ASN A 475 30.17 35.68 6.78
N SER A 476 29.84 34.40 6.90
CA SER A 476 28.61 33.86 7.47
C SER A 476 28.95 33.02 8.70
N GLN A 477 27.95 32.69 9.52
CA GLN A 477 28.11 31.68 10.58
C GLN A 477 27.99 30.25 10.03
N TYR A 478 27.61 30.10 8.77
CA TYR A 478 27.45 28.85 8.04
C TYR A 478 28.54 28.76 6.97
N ASP A 479 29.44 27.79 7.08
CA ASP A 479 30.62 27.63 6.22
C ASP A 479 30.98 26.17 5.89
N GLU A 480 30.17 25.20 6.31
CA GLU A 480 30.31 23.79 5.92
C GLU A 480 29.34 23.50 4.74
N PRO A 481 29.82 23.09 3.55
CA PRO A 481 28.93 22.83 2.42
C PRO A 481 28.13 21.53 2.62
N ASP A 482 26.91 21.50 2.11
CA ASP A 482 26.06 20.30 2.03
C ASP A 482 25.33 20.24 0.68
N LEU A 483 25.19 19.02 0.14
CA LEU A 483 24.41 18.76 -1.07
C LEU A 483 23.56 17.50 -0.83
N ALA A 484 22.24 17.67 -0.86
CA ALA A 484 21.30 16.63 -0.50
C ALA A 484 20.20 16.45 -1.56
N ILE A 485 19.81 15.20 -1.76
CA ILE A 485 18.74 14.77 -2.67
C ILE A 485 17.59 14.23 -1.83
N TYR A 486 16.43 14.87 -1.94
CA TYR A 486 15.21 14.49 -1.24
C TYR A 486 14.30 13.70 -2.17
N PHE A 487 13.82 12.57 -1.68
CA PHE A 487 12.85 11.71 -2.36
C PHE A 487 11.53 11.73 -1.62
N MET A 488 10.45 11.94 -2.37
CA MET A 488 9.09 11.76 -1.89
C MET A 488 8.86 10.29 -1.52
N GLN A 489 7.98 10.05 -0.55
CA GLN A 489 7.45 8.72 -0.28
C GLN A 489 7.04 8.04 -1.61
N PRO A 490 7.61 6.86 -1.94
CA PRO A 490 7.26 6.12 -3.15
C PRO A 490 5.75 5.90 -3.28
N ASN A 491 5.22 6.15 -4.48
CA ASN A 491 3.80 6.07 -4.82
C ASN A 491 2.86 6.91 -3.94
N ALA A 492 3.36 7.94 -3.24
CA ALA A 492 2.49 8.85 -2.52
C ALA A 492 1.50 9.52 -3.48
N VAL A 493 0.21 9.32 -3.22
CA VAL A 493 -0.90 9.88 -4.00
C VAL A 493 -1.34 11.24 -3.50
N ASN A 494 -1.06 11.57 -2.23
CA ASN A 494 -1.38 12.84 -1.60
C ASN A 494 -0.30 13.20 -0.54
N PHE A 495 -0.53 14.24 0.28
CA PHE A 495 0.44 14.65 1.32
C PHE A 495 0.16 14.03 2.70
N ASN A 496 -0.72 13.04 2.78
CA ASN A 496 -1.13 12.37 4.02
C ASN A 496 -0.30 11.11 4.30
N GLU A 497 1.02 11.28 4.29
CA GLU A 497 1.98 10.18 4.39
C GLU A 497 2.63 10.12 5.77
N VAL A 498 2.61 8.94 6.40
CA VAL A 498 3.23 8.72 7.72
C VAL A 498 4.73 8.88 7.69
N GLU A 499 5.28 9.39 8.79
CA GLU A 499 6.71 9.55 8.96
C GLU A 499 7.39 10.32 7.81
N THR A 500 6.73 11.35 7.27
CA THR A 500 7.30 12.20 6.21
C THR A 500 7.56 13.62 6.70
N ASN A 501 8.57 14.25 6.09
CA ASN A 501 8.99 15.60 6.39
C ASN A 501 8.66 16.53 5.21
N PHE A 502 8.43 17.81 5.48
CA PHE A 502 8.04 18.79 4.46
C PHE A 502 9.06 19.91 4.31
N ARG A 503 10.12 19.90 5.12
CA ARG A 503 11.18 20.90 5.10
C ARG A 503 12.53 20.29 4.76
N THR A 504 13.37 21.10 4.13
CA THR A 504 14.81 20.85 4.02
C THR A 504 15.46 20.77 5.40
N TYR A 505 16.56 20.01 5.50
CA TYR A 505 17.23 19.71 6.76
C TYR A 505 17.86 20.93 7.43
N TYR A 506 18.53 21.81 6.66
CA TYR A 506 19.30 22.92 7.21
C TYR A 506 18.54 24.26 7.17
N GLY A 507 18.11 24.72 6.00
CA GLY A 507 17.45 26.03 5.85
C GLY A 507 15.94 26.04 6.13
N ASN A 508 15.33 24.89 6.42
CA ASN A 508 13.90 24.74 6.71
C ASN A 508 12.94 25.27 5.62
N GLN A 509 13.39 25.32 4.36
CA GLN A 509 12.55 25.66 3.21
C GLN A 509 11.55 24.54 2.90
N ILE A 510 10.38 24.90 2.36
CA ILE A 510 9.33 23.94 2.03
C ILE A 510 9.70 23.13 0.78
N LEU A 511 9.68 21.80 0.89
CA LEU A 511 9.96 20.88 -0.21
C LEU A 511 8.78 20.77 -1.18
N GLY A 512 7.54 20.91 -0.69
CA GLY A 512 6.33 20.82 -1.52
C GLY A 512 5.97 19.38 -1.93
N PHE A 513 6.43 18.38 -1.15
CA PHE A 513 5.99 16.98 -1.17
C PHE A 513 6.34 16.31 0.18
N PRO A 514 5.70 15.17 0.53
CA PRO A 514 6.01 14.40 1.73
C PRO A 514 7.33 13.63 1.55
N ALA A 515 8.45 14.21 1.98
CA ALA A 515 9.77 13.63 1.82
C ALA A 515 9.97 12.47 2.80
N LYS A 516 10.34 11.30 2.28
CA LYS A 516 10.63 10.11 3.08
C LYS A 516 12.13 9.86 3.23
N TYR A 517 12.87 10.06 2.15
CA TYR A 517 14.31 9.79 2.11
C TYR A 517 15.10 11.03 1.74
N MET A 518 16.28 11.17 2.34
CA MET A 518 17.27 12.19 2.01
C MET A 518 18.63 11.52 1.86
N VAL A 519 19.24 11.65 0.68
CA VAL A 519 20.61 11.20 0.39
C VAL A 519 21.51 12.43 0.38
N ALA A 520 22.40 12.55 1.35
CA ALA A 520 23.34 13.68 1.47
C ALA A 520 24.78 13.21 1.28
N ILE A 521 25.58 13.97 0.53
CA ILE A 521 27.02 13.69 0.40
C ILE A 521 27.73 13.81 1.75
N ASP A 522 28.69 12.93 2.02
CA ASP A 522 29.59 13.04 3.16
C ASP A 522 30.90 13.71 2.71
N PHE A 523 30.95 15.05 2.76
CA PHE A 523 32.11 15.84 2.33
C PHE A 523 33.41 15.47 3.07
N ASP A 524 33.33 14.99 4.32
CA ASP A 524 34.51 14.55 5.08
C ASP A 524 35.16 13.28 4.52
N THR A 525 34.46 12.57 3.63
CA THR A 525 34.93 11.33 3.00
C THR A 525 35.45 11.52 1.59
N VAL A 526 35.36 12.73 1.04
CA VAL A 526 35.88 13.07 -0.29
C VAL A 526 37.40 12.86 -0.29
N ARG A 527 37.86 12.00 -1.19
CA ARG A 527 39.29 11.69 -1.38
C ARG A 527 39.93 12.62 -2.40
N GLU A 528 41.26 12.57 -2.48
CA GLU A 528 42.03 13.26 -3.53
C GLU A 528 41.66 12.81 -4.95
N ASP A 529 41.03 11.64 -5.09
CA ASP A 529 40.52 11.11 -6.37
C ASP A 529 39.02 11.39 -6.59
N GLY A 530 38.43 12.32 -5.83
CA GLY A 530 37.05 12.76 -5.96
C GLY A 530 36.01 11.81 -5.36
N ARG A 531 36.34 10.53 -5.10
CA ARG A 531 35.38 9.57 -4.56
C ARG A 531 35.00 9.91 -3.12
N ALA A 532 33.73 9.73 -2.84
CA ALA A 532 33.12 10.01 -1.54
C ALA A 532 32.09 8.93 -1.18
N LYS A 533 31.50 9.09 0.00
CA LYS A 533 30.31 8.38 0.43
C LYS A 533 29.13 9.34 0.44
N TRP A 534 27.93 8.77 0.46
CA TRP A 534 26.71 9.47 0.83
C TRP A 534 26.08 8.81 2.05
N ASN A 535 25.28 9.58 2.78
CA ASN A 535 24.51 9.17 3.94
C ASN A 535 23.02 9.21 3.60
N LEU A 536 22.31 8.14 3.92
CA LEU A 536 20.87 8.05 3.75
C LEU A 536 20.17 8.32 5.08
N PHE A 537 19.22 9.25 5.05
CA PHE A 537 18.38 9.58 6.17
C PHE A 537 16.92 9.26 5.83
N GLU A 538 16.21 8.71 6.80
CA GLU A 538 14.77 8.52 6.77
C GLU A 538 14.07 9.58 7.62
N ALA A 539 12.97 10.09 7.09
CA ALA A 539 12.05 10.92 7.86
C ALA A 539 11.32 10.08 8.92
N LYS A 540 11.09 10.69 10.09
CA LYS A 540 10.25 10.16 11.18
C LYS A 540 9.09 11.11 11.53
N GLY A 541 8.80 12.04 10.62
CA GLY A 541 7.77 13.06 10.81
C GLY A 541 8.12 14.07 11.91
N LYS A 542 7.09 14.74 12.41
CA LYS A 542 7.20 15.81 13.42
C LYS A 542 7.25 15.21 14.83
N SER A 543 8.29 15.57 15.60
CA SER A 543 8.37 15.30 17.04
C SER A 543 8.50 16.63 17.81
N GLY A 544 7.49 16.96 18.60
CA GLY A 544 7.37 18.31 19.18
C GLY A 544 7.20 19.36 18.08
N ASP A 545 8.08 20.37 18.04
CA ASP A 545 8.02 21.45 17.06
C ASP A 545 8.87 21.19 15.80
N ASN A 546 9.72 20.15 15.80
CA ASN A 546 10.71 19.91 14.75
C ASN A 546 10.45 18.59 14.02
N GLU A 547 10.68 18.61 12.71
CA GLU A 547 10.79 17.38 11.91
C GLU A 547 12.05 16.62 12.28
N GLN A 548 11.98 15.29 12.20
CA GLN A 548 13.07 14.39 12.58
C GLN A 548 13.56 13.61 11.37
N TRP A 549 14.87 13.57 11.21
CA TRP A 549 15.58 12.77 10.21
C TRP A 549 16.54 11.84 10.95
N VAL A 550 16.52 10.56 10.59
CA VAL A 550 17.35 9.52 11.22
C VAL A 550 18.26 8.92 10.17
N LEU A 551 19.57 8.88 10.44
CA LEU A 551 20.54 8.19 9.58
C LEU A 551 20.21 6.68 9.58
N SER A 552 19.82 6.13 8.44
CA SER A 552 19.49 4.71 8.28
C SER A 552 20.67 3.92 7.72
N SER A 553 21.41 4.48 6.76
CA SER A 553 22.58 3.83 6.18
C SER A 553 23.64 4.82 5.66
N THR A 554 24.83 4.28 5.38
CA THR A 554 25.92 5.02 4.74
C THR A 554 26.45 4.16 3.60
N SER A 555 26.70 4.78 2.44
CA SER A 555 27.16 4.08 1.25
C SER A 555 28.57 3.53 1.38
N SER A 556 28.92 2.65 0.45
CA SER A 556 30.31 2.32 0.20
C SER A 556 31.03 3.53 -0.39
N LEU A 557 32.35 3.57 -0.19
CA LEU A 557 33.18 4.60 -0.81
C LEU A 557 33.16 4.43 -2.33
N GLY A 558 32.96 5.51 -3.07
CA GLY A 558 32.83 5.51 -4.53
C GLY A 558 31.40 5.32 -5.01
N SER A 559 30.42 5.24 -4.11
CA SER A 559 28.99 5.39 -4.46
C SER A 559 28.60 6.85 -4.68
N CYS A 560 29.49 7.78 -4.37
CA CYS A 560 29.45 9.18 -4.76
C CYS A 560 30.84 9.58 -5.28
N ALA A 561 30.90 10.52 -6.22
CA ALA A 561 32.15 11.13 -6.66
C ALA A 561 31.96 12.60 -7.02
N VAL A 562 33.03 13.40 -6.84
CA VAL A 562 33.05 14.84 -7.08
C VAL A 562 34.37 15.25 -7.73
N GLU A 563 34.28 15.75 -8.96
CA GLU A 563 35.39 16.44 -9.64
C GLU A 563 34.88 17.67 -10.39
N ASP A 564 34.36 17.48 -11.62
CA ASP A 564 33.71 18.53 -12.42
C ASP A 564 32.20 18.61 -12.13
N VAL A 565 31.61 17.49 -11.72
CA VAL A 565 30.19 17.33 -11.35
C VAL A 565 30.08 16.46 -10.11
N TYR A 566 28.90 16.46 -9.48
CA TYR A 566 28.59 15.52 -8.40
C TYR A 566 27.80 14.35 -8.96
N GLU A 567 28.26 13.13 -8.72
CA GLU A 567 27.61 11.90 -9.19
C GLU A 567 27.27 10.99 -8.03
N PHE A 568 26.09 10.37 -8.10
CA PHE A 568 25.58 9.44 -7.10
C PHE A 568 25.07 8.19 -7.79
N VAL A 569 25.36 7.03 -7.19
CA VAL A 569 24.65 5.78 -7.43
C VAL A 569 23.91 5.39 -6.16
N ILE A 570 22.58 5.26 -6.28
CA ILE A 570 21.66 5.01 -5.17
C ILE A 570 20.85 3.76 -5.51
N PRO A 571 21.04 2.64 -4.81
CA PRO A 571 20.20 1.46 -5.01
C PRO A 571 18.73 1.78 -4.81
N TRP A 572 17.84 1.28 -5.69
CA TRP A 572 16.39 1.54 -5.58
C TRP A 572 15.82 1.08 -4.24
N ALA A 573 16.28 -0.09 -3.77
CA ALA A 573 15.86 -0.71 -2.52
C ALA A 573 16.18 0.17 -1.30
N ASP A 574 17.29 0.92 -1.33
CA ASP A 574 17.69 1.79 -0.21
C ASP A 574 16.68 2.94 -0.01
N ILE A 575 15.92 3.31 -1.04
CA ILE A 575 14.90 4.38 -0.98
C ILE A 575 13.48 3.87 -1.26
N GLY A 576 13.24 2.57 -1.03
CA GLY A 576 11.90 1.96 -1.09
C GLY A 576 11.26 1.97 -2.48
N LEU A 577 12.06 2.01 -3.55
CA LEU A 577 11.58 1.98 -4.92
C LEU A 577 11.61 0.58 -5.52
N ALA A 578 10.59 0.28 -6.32
CA ALA A 578 10.44 -0.94 -7.09
C ALA A 578 10.06 -0.62 -8.55
N PRO A 579 10.16 -1.57 -9.49
CA PRO A 579 9.64 -1.42 -10.84
C PRO A 579 8.20 -0.91 -10.84
N ARG A 580 7.85 -0.06 -11.82
CA ARG A 580 6.56 0.64 -11.94
C ARG A 580 6.28 1.71 -10.88
N TYR A 581 7.14 1.86 -9.87
CA TYR A 581 6.93 2.87 -8.84
C TYR A 581 7.24 4.27 -9.37
N THR A 582 6.62 5.24 -8.72
CA THR A 582 6.86 6.65 -8.96
C THR A 582 7.41 7.30 -7.69
N THR A 583 8.31 8.26 -7.86
CA THR A 583 8.71 9.17 -6.79
C THR A 583 9.01 10.55 -7.36
N ARG A 584 9.14 11.52 -6.47
CA ARG A 584 9.47 12.90 -6.77
C ARG A 584 10.77 13.30 -6.10
N ILE A 585 11.55 14.12 -6.80
CA ILE A 585 12.93 14.41 -6.44
C ILE A 585 13.14 15.92 -6.37
N LYS A 586 13.86 16.38 -5.33
CA LYS A 586 14.45 17.71 -5.23
C LYS A 586 15.91 17.61 -4.79
N VAL A 587 16.76 18.43 -5.39
CA VAL A 587 18.17 18.62 -5.03
C VAL A 587 18.29 19.92 -4.27
N VAL A 588 19.03 19.91 -3.18
CA VAL A 588 19.22 21.08 -2.31
C VAL A 588 20.69 21.28 -2.04
N SER A 589 21.20 22.47 -2.34
CA SER A 589 22.52 22.93 -1.90
C SER A 589 22.36 23.82 -0.67
N SER A 590 23.19 23.60 0.34
CA SER A 590 23.11 24.33 1.61
C SER A 590 24.48 24.61 2.19
N TRP A 591 24.53 25.57 3.11
CA TRP A 591 25.66 25.76 4.02
C TRP A 591 25.20 25.52 5.45
N ALA A 592 25.85 24.58 6.14
CA ALA A 592 25.60 24.23 7.53
C ALA A 592 26.52 25.03 8.48
N GLY A 593 26.04 25.24 9.70
CA GLY A 593 26.85 25.70 10.84
C GLY A 593 27.16 24.59 11.84
N SER A 594 26.34 23.54 11.85
CA SER A 594 26.61 22.25 12.48
C SER A 594 25.73 21.18 11.86
N LEU A 595 25.97 19.91 12.18
CA LEU A 595 25.13 18.77 11.78
C LEU A 595 23.74 18.74 12.47
N SER A 596 23.30 19.85 13.07
CA SER A 596 22.01 19.93 13.75
C SER A 596 20.91 20.34 12.78
N TYR A 597 19.75 19.68 12.83
CA TYR A 597 18.57 20.08 12.07
C TYR A 597 18.23 21.56 12.28
N GLY A 598 18.00 22.29 11.18
CA GLY A 598 17.69 23.72 11.17
C GLY A 598 18.87 24.65 11.41
N ASP A 599 20.11 24.14 11.48
CA ASP A 599 21.31 24.96 11.72
C ASP A 599 22.13 25.20 10.44
N GLY A 600 21.48 25.81 9.44
CA GLY A 600 22.14 26.23 8.21
C GLY A 600 21.29 27.16 7.35
N GLU A 601 21.71 27.35 6.11
CA GLU A 601 21.05 28.17 5.09
C GLU A 601 21.02 27.38 3.78
N ASP A 602 19.82 27.16 3.23
CA ASP A 602 19.69 26.59 1.88
C ASP A 602 19.96 27.68 0.85
N MET A 603 20.81 27.34 -0.11
CA MET A 603 21.19 28.21 -1.22
C MET A 603 20.23 28.04 -2.39
N GLU A 604 19.92 26.79 -2.74
CA GLU A 604 18.96 26.49 -3.79
C GLU A 604 18.18 25.19 -3.51
N VAL A 605 16.90 25.18 -3.88
CA VAL A 605 16.04 23.99 -3.92
C VAL A 605 15.57 23.79 -5.36
N ALA A 606 16.16 22.82 -6.06
CA ALA A 606 15.96 22.60 -7.49
C ALA A 606 15.30 21.23 -7.79
N PRO A 607 14.35 21.16 -8.75
CA PRO A 607 13.70 22.28 -9.42
C PRO A 607 12.61 22.88 -8.49
N PRO A 608 12.07 24.08 -8.80
CA PRO A 608 10.99 24.66 -7.99
C PRO A 608 9.77 23.74 -7.87
N ALA A 609 9.31 23.19 -8.99
CA ALA A 609 8.42 22.04 -9.01
C ALA A 609 9.27 20.75 -8.93
N PRO A 610 8.87 19.73 -8.18
CA PRO A 610 9.67 18.53 -8.04
C PRO A 610 9.81 17.78 -9.36
N ALA A 611 10.99 17.22 -9.63
CA ALA A 611 11.17 16.28 -10.73
C ALA A 611 10.44 14.97 -10.45
N GLU A 612 10.01 14.26 -11.49
CA GLU A 612 9.34 12.97 -11.35
C GLU A 612 10.19 11.86 -11.98
N LEU A 613 10.27 10.76 -11.25
CA LEU A 613 10.87 9.52 -11.69
C LEU A 613 9.78 8.47 -11.71
N VAL A 614 9.55 7.87 -12.88
CA VAL A 614 8.67 6.72 -13.07
C VAL A 614 9.56 5.57 -13.52
N LEU A 615 9.68 4.54 -12.70
CA LEU A 615 10.47 3.37 -13.04
C LEU A 615 9.69 2.50 -14.03
N PRO A 616 10.25 2.15 -15.20
CA PRO A 616 9.60 1.21 -16.11
C PRO A 616 9.54 -0.19 -15.50
N ASP A 617 8.67 -1.04 -16.06
CA ASP A 617 8.69 -2.47 -15.74
C ASP A 617 9.91 -3.11 -16.41
N LEU A 618 10.95 -3.37 -15.62
CA LEU A 618 12.17 -4.07 -16.02
C LEU A 618 12.25 -5.45 -15.35
N GLU A 619 11.12 -6.01 -14.91
CA GLU A 619 11.13 -7.26 -14.14
C GLU A 619 11.46 -8.49 -14.97
N GLU A 620 12.57 -9.13 -14.60
CA GLU A 620 12.88 -10.48 -15.04
C GLU A 620 12.45 -11.49 -13.96
N TRP A 621 11.54 -12.38 -14.34
CA TRP A 621 10.94 -13.36 -13.43
C TRP A 621 11.62 -14.72 -13.51
N VAL A 622 11.84 -15.33 -12.34
CA VAL A 622 12.36 -16.68 -12.16
C VAL A 622 11.30 -17.55 -11.50
N THR A 623 10.88 -18.63 -12.15
CA THR A 623 9.94 -19.59 -11.55
C THR A 623 10.66 -20.44 -10.52
N LEU A 624 10.21 -20.34 -9.26
CA LEU A 624 10.75 -21.09 -8.13
C LEU A 624 10.00 -22.41 -7.91
N LEU A 625 8.68 -22.36 -8.02
CA LEU A 625 7.79 -23.50 -7.74
C LEU A 625 6.63 -23.52 -8.73
N GLU A 626 6.27 -24.72 -9.15
CA GLU A 626 4.96 -25.06 -9.70
C GLU A 626 4.43 -26.22 -8.86
N LEU A 627 3.36 -25.98 -8.12
CA LEU A 627 2.73 -26.96 -7.24
C LEU A 627 1.30 -27.17 -7.73
N ASP A 628 1.00 -28.41 -8.12
CA ASP A 628 -0.36 -28.82 -8.46
C ASP A 628 -1.13 -29.10 -7.16
N ASP A 629 -2.37 -28.62 -7.09
CA ASP A 629 -3.27 -28.85 -5.98
C ASP A 629 -4.23 -30.01 -6.29
N ALA A 630 -4.90 -30.55 -5.27
CA ALA A 630 -5.99 -31.48 -5.51
C ALA A 630 -7.15 -30.76 -6.23
N ILE A 631 -7.96 -31.52 -6.97
CA ILE A 631 -9.09 -30.96 -7.73
C ILE A 631 -10.37 -31.57 -7.18
N GLY A 632 -11.32 -30.72 -6.84
CA GLY A 632 -12.63 -31.03 -6.27
C GLY A 632 -12.60 -31.16 -4.75
N ASP A 633 -11.62 -30.59 -4.06
CA ASP A 633 -11.52 -30.53 -2.61
C ASP A 633 -11.88 -29.18 -1.99
N GLU A 634 -12.47 -28.27 -2.77
CA GLU A 634 -13.24 -27.09 -2.34
C GLU A 634 -14.49 -27.39 -1.45
N ASN A 635 -14.37 -28.33 -0.53
CA ASN A 635 -15.41 -28.79 0.39
C ASN A 635 -15.07 -28.53 1.87
N GLY A 636 -14.04 -27.71 2.14
CA GLY A 636 -13.66 -27.28 3.49
C GLY A 636 -13.37 -28.45 4.43
N ASP A 637 -14.18 -28.56 5.50
CA ASP A 637 -14.11 -29.67 6.47
C ASP A 637 -14.67 -31.01 5.95
N GLY A 638 -15.17 -31.02 4.71
CA GLY A 638 -15.62 -32.17 3.94
C GLY A 638 -17.06 -32.10 3.48
N ASP A 639 -17.87 -31.22 4.06
CA ASP A 639 -19.31 -31.15 3.81
C ASP A 639 -19.78 -29.74 3.36
N TYR A 640 -18.86 -28.83 3.00
CA TYR A 640 -19.24 -27.48 2.58
C TYR A 640 -20.07 -27.48 1.30
N THR A 641 -21.00 -26.54 1.23
CA THR A 641 -21.99 -26.38 0.16
C THR A 641 -22.10 -24.92 -0.24
N TYR A 642 -22.30 -24.72 -1.54
CA TYR A 642 -22.37 -23.39 -2.16
C TYR A 642 -23.60 -22.59 -1.68
N PRO A 643 -23.51 -21.25 -1.71
CA PRO A 643 -24.68 -20.40 -1.49
C PRO A 643 -25.77 -20.65 -2.54
N LEU A 644 -27.02 -20.36 -2.18
CA LEU A 644 -28.18 -20.67 -3.02
C LEU A 644 -28.41 -19.64 -4.15
N ALA A 645 -27.73 -18.49 -4.13
CA ALA A 645 -27.84 -17.48 -5.17
C ALA A 645 -27.27 -17.98 -6.51
N SER A 646 -27.90 -17.56 -7.61
CA SER A 646 -27.47 -17.93 -8.97
C SER A 646 -26.09 -17.39 -9.34
N ASP A 647 -25.62 -16.38 -8.64
CA ASP A 647 -24.33 -15.73 -8.79
C ASP A 647 -23.17 -16.71 -8.54
N PHE A 648 -23.38 -17.75 -7.74
CA PHE A 648 -22.40 -18.79 -7.45
C PHE A 648 -22.59 -20.04 -8.33
N ALA A 649 -23.54 -20.01 -9.26
CA ALA A 649 -23.82 -21.16 -10.11
C ALA A 649 -22.80 -21.27 -11.26
N THR A 650 -22.13 -22.41 -11.35
CA THR A 650 -21.24 -22.77 -12.47
C THR A 650 -21.84 -23.88 -13.33
N ASP A 651 -21.31 -24.06 -14.54
CA ASP A 651 -21.75 -25.13 -15.45
C ASP A 651 -21.47 -26.54 -14.88
N SER A 652 -20.46 -26.67 -14.03
CA SER A 652 -20.05 -27.90 -13.33
C SER A 652 -20.75 -28.10 -11.98
N GLY A 653 -21.33 -27.04 -11.39
CA GLY A 653 -21.90 -27.06 -10.04
C GLY A 653 -20.86 -27.00 -8.91
N GLY A 654 -19.67 -26.47 -9.22
CA GLY A 654 -18.51 -26.26 -8.36
C GLY A 654 -17.37 -25.56 -9.12
N GLY A 655 -16.18 -25.50 -8.54
CA GLY A 655 -14.93 -25.00 -9.11
C GLY A 655 -14.60 -23.53 -8.83
N LEU A 656 -15.49 -22.76 -8.21
CA LEU A 656 -15.22 -21.34 -7.93
C LEU A 656 -14.12 -21.15 -6.90
N TRP A 657 -13.91 -22.10 -5.98
CA TRP A 657 -12.89 -21.99 -4.94
C TRP A 657 -11.83 -23.09 -5.02
N ASP A 658 -11.95 -24.00 -5.99
CA ASP A 658 -11.00 -25.08 -6.28
C ASP A 658 -9.76 -24.54 -7.00
N ALA A 659 -8.66 -24.38 -6.28
CA ALA A 659 -7.37 -24.15 -6.91
C ALA A 659 -6.88 -25.42 -7.59
N LYS A 660 -6.21 -25.25 -8.72
CA LYS A 660 -5.60 -26.36 -9.47
C LYS A 660 -4.09 -26.36 -9.34
N LYS A 661 -3.52 -25.16 -9.21
CA LYS A 661 -2.08 -24.96 -9.26
C LYS A 661 -1.71 -23.61 -8.68
N VAL A 662 -0.61 -23.57 -7.94
CA VAL A 662 0.12 -22.34 -7.67
C VAL A 662 1.47 -22.34 -8.37
N THR A 663 1.80 -21.21 -8.99
CA THR A 663 3.14 -20.93 -9.51
C THR A 663 3.75 -19.79 -8.72
N VAL A 664 4.87 -20.07 -8.05
CA VAL A 664 5.64 -19.04 -7.32
C VAL A 664 6.83 -18.62 -8.17
N ARG A 665 6.94 -17.32 -8.44
CA ARG A 665 8.05 -16.70 -9.15
C ARG A 665 8.67 -15.59 -8.30
N GLN A 666 9.90 -15.21 -8.61
CA GLN A 666 10.50 -14.01 -8.04
C GLN A 666 11.25 -13.22 -9.12
N SER A 667 11.27 -11.90 -8.98
CA SER A 667 12.21 -11.02 -9.65
C SER A 667 13.32 -10.61 -8.66
N ALA A 668 14.12 -9.61 -9.00
CA ALA A 668 14.99 -8.98 -8.01
C ALA A 668 14.19 -8.28 -6.89
N TRP A 669 12.97 -7.81 -7.18
CA TRP A 669 12.18 -6.92 -6.31
C TRP A 669 10.93 -7.55 -5.73
N ASN A 670 10.27 -8.43 -6.47
CA ASN A 670 8.96 -8.94 -6.12
C ASN A 670 8.96 -10.48 -6.04
N ALA A 671 8.05 -11.01 -5.24
CA ALA A 671 7.55 -12.37 -5.35
C ALA A 671 6.22 -12.33 -6.09
N GLN A 672 5.90 -13.36 -6.87
CA GLN A 672 4.63 -13.49 -7.55
C GLN A 672 4.03 -14.86 -7.29
N PHE A 673 2.75 -14.87 -6.91
CA PHE A 673 1.95 -16.07 -6.70
C PHE A 673 0.83 -16.06 -7.73
N ILE A 674 0.91 -16.99 -8.68
CA ILE A 674 -0.10 -17.16 -9.73
C ILE A 674 -0.91 -18.39 -9.38
N ILE A 675 -2.18 -18.21 -9.05
CA ILE A 675 -3.10 -19.27 -8.65
C ILE A 675 -4.06 -19.51 -9.81
N GLU A 676 -4.05 -20.73 -10.36
CA GLU A 676 -4.97 -21.17 -11.41
C GLU A 676 -6.19 -21.85 -10.76
N MET A 677 -7.39 -21.34 -11.03
CA MET A 677 -8.66 -21.85 -10.51
C MET A 677 -9.33 -22.81 -11.51
N ASP A 678 -10.16 -23.75 -11.02
CA ASP A 678 -10.97 -24.59 -11.93
C ASP A 678 -12.07 -23.78 -12.63
N GLU A 679 -12.73 -22.87 -11.92
CA GLU A 679 -13.69 -21.91 -12.45
C GLU A 679 -13.49 -20.52 -11.84
N MET A 680 -13.67 -19.49 -12.66
CA MET A 680 -13.54 -18.11 -12.22
C MET A 680 -14.46 -17.22 -13.03
N THR A 681 -15.11 -16.27 -12.37
CA THR A 681 -15.99 -15.31 -13.04
C THR A 681 -15.78 -13.92 -12.48
N ASP A 682 -16.16 -12.92 -13.27
CA ASP A 682 -16.25 -11.53 -12.85
C ASP A 682 -17.65 -10.98 -13.16
N ILE A 683 -18.65 -11.53 -12.48
CA ILE A 683 -20.06 -11.16 -12.68
C ILE A 683 -20.42 -9.84 -11.99
N TRP A 684 -19.65 -9.45 -10.98
CA TRP A 684 -19.83 -8.19 -10.25
C TRP A 684 -18.97 -7.06 -10.82
N GLY A 685 -18.06 -7.35 -11.75
CA GLY A 685 -17.25 -6.35 -12.47
C GLY A 685 -16.27 -5.63 -11.56
N LEU A 686 -15.63 -6.37 -10.63
CA LEU A 686 -14.75 -5.79 -9.62
C LEU A 686 -13.39 -5.44 -10.23
N ALA A 687 -12.71 -4.43 -9.67
CA ALA A 687 -11.58 -3.80 -10.34
C ALA A 687 -10.36 -4.72 -10.53
N ASN A 688 -10.17 -5.71 -9.64
CA ASN A 688 -9.10 -6.70 -9.78
C ASN A 688 -9.47 -7.85 -10.73
N GLY A 689 -10.68 -7.88 -11.30
CA GLY A 689 -11.04 -8.79 -12.41
C GLY A 689 -11.54 -10.18 -12.03
N PHE A 690 -12.03 -10.36 -10.79
CA PHE A 690 -12.69 -11.59 -10.32
C PHE A 690 -13.72 -11.28 -9.22
N SER A 691 -14.74 -12.14 -9.04
CA SER A 691 -15.87 -11.86 -8.14
C SER A 691 -15.95 -12.72 -6.89
N HIS A 692 -15.50 -13.97 -6.84
CA HIS A 692 -15.96 -14.89 -5.80
C HIS A 692 -14.93 -15.21 -4.72
N GLN A 693 -13.65 -15.10 -5.05
CA GLN A 693 -12.55 -15.57 -4.25
C GLN A 693 -12.05 -14.47 -3.29
N ILE A 694 -11.74 -14.87 -2.06
CA ILE A 694 -10.74 -14.22 -1.22
C ILE A 694 -9.55 -15.18 -1.12
N VAL A 695 -8.34 -14.69 -1.32
CA VAL A 695 -7.12 -15.47 -1.18
C VAL A 695 -6.26 -14.82 -0.10
N GLN A 696 -5.78 -15.65 0.83
CA GLN A 696 -4.80 -15.22 1.82
C GLN A 696 -3.54 -16.07 1.75
N ILE A 697 -2.38 -15.42 1.77
CA ILE A 697 -1.04 -16.02 1.70
C ILE A 697 -0.32 -15.66 3.00
N TYR A 698 -0.06 -16.66 3.84
CA TYR A 698 0.71 -16.53 5.06
C TYR A 698 2.13 -17.02 4.82
N VAL A 699 3.09 -16.22 5.27
CA VAL A 699 4.51 -16.38 4.97
C VAL A 699 5.25 -16.56 6.27
N ASP A 700 5.83 -17.75 6.42
CA ASP A 700 6.66 -18.16 7.53
C ASP A 700 8.12 -18.11 7.08
N GLN A 701 8.81 -17.11 7.62
CA GLN A 701 10.20 -16.77 7.35
C GLN A 701 11.17 -17.55 8.27
N GLY A 702 10.65 -18.44 9.13
CA GLY A 702 11.40 -19.30 10.03
C GLY A 702 11.11 -19.04 11.51
N ASP A 703 12.02 -19.47 12.38
CA ASP A 703 11.84 -19.35 13.84
C ASP A 703 12.08 -17.91 14.33
N THR A 704 11.09 -17.02 14.23
CA THR A 704 11.14 -15.68 14.83
C THR A 704 10.50 -15.64 16.23
N SER A 705 10.74 -14.56 16.98
CA SER A 705 10.11 -14.36 18.30
C SER A 705 8.77 -13.63 18.25
N TYR A 706 8.36 -13.18 17.07
CA TYR A 706 7.22 -12.30 16.85
C TYR A 706 6.26 -12.83 15.76
N GLY A 707 6.50 -14.03 15.22
CA GLY A 707 5.55 -14.68 14.32
C GLY A 707 4.21 -14.94 15.02
N GLU A 708 3.13 -14.77 14.28
CA GLU A 708 1.75 -14.90 14.77
C GLU A 708 1.12 -16.23 14.36
N VAL A 709 0.20 -16.71 15.20
CA VAL A 709 -0.55 -17.95 14.95
C VAL A 709 -2.00 -17.71 14.56
N GLU A 710 -2.56 -16.56 14.94
CA GLU A 710 -3.91 -16.17 14.59
C GLU A 710 -3.96 -15.83 13.10
N MET A 711 -4.92 -16.38 12.35
CA MET A 711 -5.13 -15.98 10.96
C MET A 711 -5.84 -14.63 10.91
N LEU A 712 -5.76 -13.94 9.77
CA LEU A 712 -6.43 -12.66 9.56
C LEU A 712 -7.94 -12.79 9.83
N THR A 713 -8.51 -11.70 10.36
CA THR A 713 -9.92 -11.60 10.72
C THR A 713 -10.84 -12.18 9.65
N GLY A 714 -11.82 -12.98 10.07
CA GLY A 714 -12.81 -13.62 9.20
C GLY A 714 -12.44 -15.01 8.68
N ALA A 715 -11.16 -15.41 8.70
CA ALA A 715 -10.76 -16.77 8.29
C ALA A 715 -11.17 -17.86 9.29
N ASN A 716 -11.34 -17.49 10.57
CA ASN A 716 -11.74 -18.37 11.68
C ASN A 716 -10.87 -19.64 11.83
N ALA A 717 -9.56 -19.48 11.73
CA ALA A 717 -8.60 -20.56 11.89
C ALA A 717 -7.29 -20.05 12.51
N GLU A 718 -6.45 -20.97 12.96
CA GLU A 718 -5.09 -20.70 13.43
C GLU A 718 -4.09 -21.45 12.55
N VAL A 719 -2.92 -20.86 12.33
CA VAL A 719 -1.77 -21.62 11.80
C VAL A 719 -1.13 -22.43 12.92
N HIS A 720 -0.59 -23.59 12.58
CA HIS A 720 0.12 -24.42 13.56
C HIS A 720 1.31 -23.63 14.15
N PRO A 721 1.64 -23.73 15.46
CA PRO A 721 2.71 -22.93 16.07
C PRO A 721 4.11 -23.10 15.48
N ASP A 722 4.40 -24.27 14.88
CA ASP A 722 5.66 -24.50 14.16
C ASP A 722 5.70 -23.79 12.78
N TRP A 723 4.59 -23.16 12.38
CA TRP A 723 4.32 -22.45 11.13
C TRP A 723 3.83 -21.02 11.38
N ALA A 724 4.19 -20.43 12.52
CA ALA A 724 3.85 -19.04 12.83
C ALA A 724 4.33 -18.12 11.70
N TRP A 725 3.48 -17.20 11.28
CA TRP A 725 3.73 -16.35 10.12
C TRP A 725 4.27 -14.99 10.55
N GLU A 726 5.16 -14.41 9.76
CA GLU A 726 5.66 -13.04 9.95
C GLU A 726 4.93 -12.02 9.07
N VAL A 727 4.44 -12.48 7.92
CA VAL A 727 3.71 -11.66 6.96
C VAL A 727 2.48 -12.41 6.49
N ALA A 728 1.32 -11.78 6.52
CA ALA A 728 0.09 -12.28 5.92
C ALA A 728 -0.36 -11.32 4.81
N ILE A 729 -0.72 -11.83 3.64
CA ILE A 729 -1.21 -11.06 2.50
C ILE A 729 -2.64 -11.51 2.21
N SER A 730 -3.55 -10.57 1.99
CA SER A 730 -4.94 -10.82 1.63
C SER A 730 -5.28 -10.08 0.34
N GLY A 731 -6.09 -10.69 -0.52
CA GLY A 731 -6.58 -10.03 -1.72
C GLY A 731 -7.91 -10.59 -2.20
N THR A 732 -8.73 -9.69 -2.75
CA THR A 732 -10.04 -10.01 -3.32
C THR A 732 -10.22 -9.31 -4.67
N GLY A 733 -11.40 -9.45 -5.27
CA GLY A 733 -11.78 -8.72 -6.49
C GLY A 733 -11.80 -7.19 -6.32
N GLU A 734 -11.93 -6.70 -5.09
CA GLU A 734 -12.03 -5.28 -4.74
C GLU A 734 -10.66 -4.72 -4.25
N PRO A 735 -10.17 -3.58 -4.77
CA PRO A 735 -8.88 -3.01 -4.39
C PRO A 735 -8.73 -2.71 -2.90
N GLY A 736 -9.78 -2.18 -2.26
CA GLY A 736 -9.75 -1.79 -0.84
C GLY A 736 -9.66 -2.95 0.16
N ALA A 737 -9.67 -4.19 -0.33
CA ALA A 737 -9.48 -5.40 0.48
C ALA A 737 -8.13 -6.10 0.22
N VAL A 738 -7.25 -5.46 -0.57
CA VAL A 738 -5.87 -5.93 -0.81
C VAL A 738 -4.95 -5.33 0.25
N GLN A 739 -4.34 -6.18 1.07
CA GLN A 739 -3.47 -5.73 2.16
C GLN A 739 -2.43 -6.76 2.55
N ALA A 740 -1.29 -6.30 3.09
CA ALA A 740 -0.38 -7.11 3.89
C ALA A 740 -0.44 -6.68 5.34
N VAL A 741 -0.24 -7.63 6.23
CA VAL A 741 -0.19 -7.45 7.68
C VAL A 741 1.16 -7.94 8.18
N GLN A 742 1.85 -7.10 8.94
CA GLN A 742 3.14 -7.41 9.55
C GLN A 742 2.94 -7.89 10.98
N ALA A 743 3.39 -9.10 11.30
CA ALA A 743 3.20 -9.71 12.63
C ALA A 743 3.84 -8.90 13.77
N GLU A 744 5.04 -8.33 13.53
CA GLU A 744 5.77 -7.57 14.56
C GLU A 744 5.02 -6.32 15.05
N THR A 745 4.30 -5.66 14.15
CA THR A 745 3.70 -4.34 14.40
C THR A 745 2.17 -4.35 14.38
N GLY A 746 1.55 -5.37 13.78
CA GLY A 746 0.12 -5.39 13.45
C GLY A 746 -0.26 -4.44 12.30
N SER A 747 0.70 -3.75 11.67
CA SER A 747 0.41 -2.72 10.67
C SER A 747 -0.09 -3.34 9.37
N THR A 748 -1.13 -2.75 8.79
CA THR A 748 -1.69 -3.11 7.49
C THR A 748 -1.20 -2.16 6.38
N SER A 749 -1.05 -2.67 5.16
CA SER A 749 -0.65 -1.86 4.00
C SER A 749 -1.01 -2.53 2.68
N ALA A 750 -1.66 -1.81 1.76
CA ALA A 750 -1.82 -2.23 0.37
C ALA A 750 -0.55 -1.95 -0.48
N ARG A 751 0.38 -1.13 0.03
CA ARG A 751 1.60 -0.75 -0.70
C ARG A 751 2.49 -1.96 -0.85
N GLY A 752 3.05 -2.13 -2.05
CA GLY A 752 3.86 -3.30 -2.36
C GLY A 752 3.07 -4.52 -2.77
N ILE A 753 1.75 -4.43 -2.95
CA ILE A 753 0.92 -5.57 -3.34
C ILE A 753 0.06 -5.16 -4.51
N ASP A 754 0.08 -5.98 -5.56
CA ASP A 754 -0.80 -5.84 -6.72
C ASP A 754 -1.52 -7.18 -6.93
N VAL A 755 -2.84 -7.13 -7.07
CA VAL A 755 -3.69 -8.31 -7.25
C VAL A 755 -4.50 -8.14 -8.52
N THR A 756 -4.35 -9.09 -9.43
CA THR A 756 -5.04 -9.05 -10.72
C THR A 756 -5.58 -10.42 -11.10
N GLY A 757 -6.75 -10.45 -11.73
CA GLY A 757 -7.46 -11.63 -12.17
C GLY A 757 -7.69 -11.64 -13.69
N SER A 758 -7.56 -12.81 -14.30
CA SER A 758 -7.91 -13.07 -15.70
C SER A 758 -8.97 -14.15 -15.80
N VAL A 759 -10.24 -13.77 -16.02
CA VAL A 759 -11.36 -14.72 -16.22
C VAL A 759 -11.11 -15.63 -17.43
N GLU A 760 -10.41 -15.14 -18.46
CA GLU A 760 -10.08 -15.94 -19.64
C GLU A 760 -9.08 -17.07 -19.31
N ASP A 761 -8.05 -16.77 -18.52
CA ASP A 761 -7.02 -17.71 -18.12
C ASP A 761 -7.36 -18.46 -16.82
N LYS A 762 -8.40 -18.03 -16.11
CA LYS A 762 -8.81 -18.48 -14.77
C LYS A 762 -7.68 -18.35 -13.74
N THR A 763 -6.97 -17.22 -13.77
CA THR A 763 -5.83 -16.98 -12.88
C THR A 763 -6.04 -15.77 -11.98
N ILE A 764 -5.60 -15.89 -10.73
CA ILE A 764 -5.42 -14.78 -9.78
C ILE A 764 -3.93 -14.63 -9.54
N THR A 765 -3.39 -13.43 -9.75
CA THR A 765 -1.96 -13.12 -9.64
C THR A 765 -1.74 -12.09 -8.55
N PHE A 766 -1.02 -12.51 -7.50
CA PHE A 766 -0.48 -11.63 -6.48
C PHE A 766 0.97 -11.28 -6.84
N THR A 767 1.30 -10.00 -6.93
CA THR A 767 2.66 -9.49 -7.06
C THR A 767 3.01 -8.72 -5.80
N VAL A 768 3.98 -9.19 -5.04
CA VAL A 768 4.28 -8.72 -3.68
C VAL A 768 5.74 -8.28 -3.58
N SER A 769 5.98 -7.06 -3.13
CA SER A 769 7.31 -6.50 -2.90
C SER A 769 8.07 -7.28 -1.84
N LYS A 770 9.36 -7.53 -2.08
CA LYS A 770 10.28 -8.12 -1.11
C LYS A 770 10.53 -7.23 0.10
N ASP A 771 10.22 -5.94 0.02
CA ASP A 771 10.19 -5.06 1.19
C ASP A 771 9.02 -5.43 2.13
N VAL A 772 7.97 -6.07 1.59
CA VAL A 772 6.82 -6.56 2.34
C VAL A 772 7.02 -8.02 2.75
N ILE A 773 7.31 -8.91 1.79
CA ILE A 773 7.37 -10.37 2.00
C ILE A 773 8.73 -10.89 2.47
N GLY A 774 9.79 -10.08 2.40
CA GLY A 774 11.16 -10.48 2.66
C GLY A 774 11.89 -11.01 1.41
N SER A 775 13.23 -10.96 1.45
CA SER A 775 14.06 -11.23 0.26
C SER A 775 14.31 -12.71 -0.03
N ASP A 776 14.09 -13.61 0.93
CA ASP A 776 14.47 -15.04 0.86
C ASP A 776 13.30 -15.96 0.50
N VAL A 777 12.52 -15.54 -0.49
CA VAL A 777 11.29 -16.19 -0.99
C VAL A 777 11.47 -17.70 -1.24
N SER A 778 12.67 -18.12 -1.67
CA SER A 778 12.99 -19.52 -1.95
C SER A 778 13.17 -20.43 -0.73
N ASN A 779 13.34 -19.87 0.48
CA ASN A 779 13.54 -20.63 1.72
C ASN A 779 12.38 -20.49 2.72
N TYR A 780 11.37 -19.68 2.40
CA TYR A 780 10.18 -19.52 3.24
C TYR A 780 9.22 -20.71 3.10
N ARG A 781 8.30 -20.79 4.05
CA ARG A 781 7.16 -21.70 4.08
C ARG A 781 5.89 -20.90 3.83
N TYR A 782 4.93 -21.50 3.12
CA TYR A 782 3.72 -20.80 2.70
C TYR A 782 2.47 -21.57 3.09
N ILE A 783 1.48 -20.86 3.59
CA ILE A 783 0.10 -21.34 3.75
C ILE A 783 -0.77 -20.47 2.87
N ILE A 784 -1.40 -21.06 1.85
CA ILE A 784 -2.27 -20.33 0.92
C ILE A 784 -3.67 -20.91 1.07
N VAL A 785 -4.60 -20.06 1.50
CA VAL A 785 -6.00 -20.43 1.74
C VAL A 785 -6.92 -19.61 0.85
N ILE A 786 -8.02 -20.22 0.44
CA ILE A 786 -9.02 -19.64 -0.45
C ILE A 786 -10.39 -19.78 0.20
N GLY A 787 -11.16 -18.72 0.12
CA GLY A 787 -12.54 -18.70 0.58
C GLY A 787 -13.44 -17.86 -0.29
N SER A 788 -14.65 -17.66 0.22
CA SER A 788 -15.69 -16.93 -0.46
C SER A 788 -15.73 -15.48 0.02
N GLN A 789 -15.52 -14.51 -0.86
CA GLN A 789 -15.44 -13.10 -0.45
C GLN A 789 -16.81 -12.45 -0.25
N ASP A 790 -16.98 -11.66 0.79
CA ASP A 790 -18.15 -10.81 1.03
C ASP A 790 -17.71 -9.38 1.37
N GLY A 791 -18.05 -8.41 0.52
CA GLY A 791 -17.66 -7.00 0.72
C GLY A 791 -18.12 -6.40 2.05
N PHE A 792 -19.11 -7.01 2.71
CA PHE A 792 -19.67 -6.59 3.99
C PHE A 792 -19.46 -7.59 5.13
N GLY A 793 -18.83 -8.73 4.84
CA GLY A 793 -18.54 -9.76 5.83
C GLY A 793 -17.30 -9.42 6.66
N THR A 794 -17.20 -10.03 7.84
CA THR A 794 -16.07 -9.85 8.75
C THR A 794 -14.77 -10.20 8.04
N GLY A 795 -13.83 -9.24 7.97
CA GLY A 795 -12.56 -9.41 7.25
C GLY A 795 -12.70 -9.71 5.75
N LYS A 796 -13.85 -9.35 5.16
CA LYS A 796 -14.25 -9.63 3.78
C LYS A 796 -14.53 -11.11 3.48
N TRP A 797 -14.76 -11.93 4.51
CA TRP A 797 -15.14 -13.33 4.38
C TRP A 797 -16.66 -13.52 4.42
N ARG A 798 -17.14 -14.47 3.64
CA ARG A 798 -18.52 -14.97 3.71
C ARG A 798 -18.57 -16.16 4.65
N ASP A 799 -19.47 -16.08 5.63
CA ASP A 799 -19.66 -17.13 6.63
C ASP A 799 -20.10 -18.49 6.04
N VAL A 800 -19.67 -19.57 6.70
CA VAL A 800 -20.04 -20.96 6.42
C VAL A 800 -21.01 -21.48 7.49
N ASP A 801 -22.29 -21.19 7.32
CA ASP A 801 -23.29 -21.60 8.31
C ASP A 801 -23.51 -23.14 8.34
N ALA A 802 -24.23 -23.65 9.34
CA ALA A 802 -24.66 -25.06 9.37
C ALA A 802 -25.57 -25.45 8.19
N THR A 803 -26.23 -24.50 7.54
CA THR A 803 -27.06 -24.72 6.34
C THR A 803 -26.93 -23.58 5.37
N ALA A 804 -26.70 -23.89 4.09
CA ALA A 804 -26.52 -22.89 3.05
C ALA A 804 -27.73 -21.95 2.94
N LYS A 805 -27.43 -20.64 2.87
CA LYS A 805 -28.42 -19.57 2.68
C LYS A 805 -28.23 -18.96 1.29
N THR A 806 -29.01 -17.92 0.95
CA THR A 806 -28.91 -17.25 -0.35
C THR A 806 -27.49 -16.77 -0.65
N TRP A 807 -26.84 -16.14 0.33
CA TRP A 807 -25.53 -15.52 0.20
C TRP A 807 -24.50 -16.03 1.21
N ARG A 808 -24.76 -17.15 1.88
CA ARG A 808 -23.82 -17.78 2.82
C ARG A 808 -23.62 -19.24 2.47
N LEU A 809 -22.42 -19.75 2.70
CA LEU A 809 -22.13 -21.16 2.50
C LEU A 809 -22.85 -21.99 3.56
N GLY A 810 -22.87 -23.30 3.35
CA GLY A 810 -23.50 -24.24 4.27
C GLY A 810 -22.62 -25.43 4.55
N GLY A 811 -22.88 -26.14 5.65
CA GLY A 811 -22.21 -27.41 5.97
C GLY A 811 -21.18 -27.30 7.09
N GLY A 812 -20.92 -26.09 7.58
CA GLY A 812 -20.10 -25.82 8.75
C GLY A 812 -20.89 -25.92 10.06
N ALA A 813 -20.55 -25.06 11.02
CA ALA A 813 -21.20 -24.98 12.32
C ALA A 813 -21.71 -23.57 12.59
N ASP A 814 -22.75 -23.46 13.41
CA ASP A 814 -23.17 -22.14 13.91
C ASP A 814 -22.23 -21.71 15.06
N PRO A 815 -22.13 -20.39 15.36
CA PRO A 815 -21.29 -19.88 16.45
C PRO A 815 -21.55 -20.54 17.81
N ALA A 816 -20.57 -20.52 18.70
CA ALA A 816 -20.71 -21.12 20.02
C ALA A 816 -21.78 -20.40 20.87
N ASP A 817 -22.76 -21.16 21.36
CA ASP A 817 -23.93 -20.66 22.11
C ASP A 817 -23.57 -19.78 23.35
N ASP A 818 -22.34 -19.89 23.89
CA ASP A 818 -21.96 -19.26 25.15
C ASP A 818 -21.11 -17.98 25.03
N ASP A 819 -20.38 -17.79 23.93
CA ASP A 819 -19.61 -16.57 23.65
C ASP A 819 -19.96 -15.89 22.32
N GLY A 820 -20.77 -16.54 21.47
CA GLY A 820 -21.16 -16.04 20.15
C GLY A 820 -20.03 -16.03 19.12
N ILE A 821 -18.88 -16.64 19.42
CA ILE A 821 -17.73 -16.67 18.53
C ILE A 821 -17.86 -17.82 17.55
N ASP A 822 -17.53 -17.54 16.29
CA ASP A 822 -17.45 -18.55 15.27
C ASP A 822 -16.07 -19.23 15.29
N TYR A 823 -16.06 -20.53 15.58
CA TYR A 823 -14.86 -21.36 15.61
C TYR A 823 -14.72 -22.23 14.36
N ASP A 824 -15.75 -22.21 13.51
CA ASP A 824 -15.78 -22.94 12.25
C ASP A 824 -15.01 -22.13 11.18
N PRO A 825 -14.14 -22.78 10.38
CA PRO A 825 -13.28 -22.05 9.45
C PRO A 825 -14.05 -21.60 8.21
N ASN A 826 -13.93 -20.33 7.81
CA ASN A 826 -14.52 -19.86 6.54
C ASN A 826 -13.71 -20.27 5.29
N ILE A 827 -12.65 -21.06 5.49
CA ILE A 827 -11.73 -21.53 4.46
C ILE A 827 -12.36 -22.69 3.68
N VAL A 828 -12.45 -22.53 2.36
CA VAL A 828 -13.06 -23.51 1.46
C VAL A 828 -12.00 -24.42 0.86
N ASP A 829 -10.81 -23.88 0.58
CA ASP A 829 -9.71 -24.58 -0.09
C ASP A 829 -8.33 -24.14 0.44
N ILE A 830 -7.35 -25.05 0.39
CA ILE A 830 -5.98 -24.86 0.88
C ILE A 830 -5.03 -25.51 -0.12
N ILE A 831 -4.10 -24.72 -0.65
CA ILE A 831 -3.12 -25.23 -1.62
C ILE A 831 -2.10 -26.13 -0.91
N LEU A 832 -2.07 -27.42 -1.26
CA LEU A 832 -1.22 -28.43 -0.62
C LEU A 832 -0.50 -29.37 -1.60
N ASP A 833 0.64 -29.92 -1.17
CA ASP A 833 1.27 -31.07 -1.86
C ASP A 833 0.58 -32.38 -1.44
N GLY A 834 -0.59 -32.64 -2.03
CA GLY A 834 -1.38 -33.86 -1.84
C GLY A 834 -2.51 -33.75 -0.80
N ASP A 835 -3.01 -34.88 -0.32
CA ASP A 835 -4.19 -34.93 0.57
C ASP A 835 -3.88 -34.37 1.99
N GLY A 836 -4.82 -33.65 2.61
CA GLY A 836 -4.67 -33.25 4.02
C GLY A 836 -5.65 -32.19 4.52
N GLN A 837 -6.16 -31.35 3.61
CA GLN A 837 -7.04 -30.23 3.90
C GLN A 837 -8.21 -30.59 4.83
N GLN A 838 -9.01 -31.58 4.45
CA GLN A 838 -10.21 -31.96 5.21
C GLN A 838 -9.88 -32.28 6.68
N ALA A 839 -8.75 -32.94 6.95
CA ALA A 839 -8.37 -33.29 8.31
C ALA A 839 -7.92 -32.07 9.14
N MET A 840 -7.37 -31.04 8.49
CA MET A 840 -7.02 -29.77 9.14
C MET A 840 -8.27 -28.95 9.40
N LEU A 841 -9.11 -28.74 8.38
CA LEU A 841 -10.31 -27.92 8.49
C LEU A 841 -11.40 -28.54 9.38
N SER A 842 -11.43 -29.86 9.56
CA SER A 842 -12.35 -30.52 10.52
C SER A 842 -11.80 -30.62 11.96
N SER A 843 -10.66 -29.97 12.26
CA SER A 843 -10.01 -30.08 13.58
C SER A 843 -10.55 -29.11 14.64
N TYR A 844 -11.44 -28.18 14.26
CA TYR A 844 -12.11 -27.26 15.19
C TYR A 844 -13.05 -27.98 16.17
N ASP A 845 -13.33 -27.32 17.29
CA ASP A 845 -14.31 -27.77 18.28
C ASP A 845 -15.05 -26.55 18.86
N VAL A 846 -16.24 -26.27 18.31
CA VAL A 846 -17.10 -25.16 18.75
C VAL A 846 -17.42 -25.25 20.24
N ALA A 847 -17.76 -26.45 20.75
CA ALA A 847 -18.08 -26.64 22.16
C ALA A 847 -16.84 -26.56 23.08
N GLY A 848 -15.65 -26.72 22.49
CA GLY A 848 -14.37 -26.63 23.17
C GLY A 848 -13.69 -25.27 23.04
N HIS A 849 -14.26 -24.35 22.25
CA HIS A 849 -13.66 -23.06 21.88
C HIS A 849 -12.27 -23.23 21.23
N VAL A 850 -12.18 -24.13 20.23
CA VAL A 850 -10.92 -24.45 19.54
C VAL A 850 -11.06 -24.22 18.04
N TYR A 851 -10.19 -23.37 17.49
CA TYR A 851 -10.05 -23.15 16.05
C TYR A 851 -9.38 -24.32 15.32
N ALA A 852 -9.64 -24.45 14.03
CA ALA A 852 -8.91 -25.38 13.16
C ALA A 852 -7.42 -24.96 13.06
N GLN A 853 -6.51 -25.94 13.12
CA GLN A 853 -5.06 -25.69 12.95
C GLN A 853 -4.58 -26.08 11.56
N ILE A 854 -3.95 -25.12 10.87
CA ILE A 854 -3.58 -25.23 9.47
C ILE A 854 -2.05 -25.21 9.28
N THR A 855 -1.59 -26.00 8.30
CA THR A 855 -0.21 -25.98 7.77
C THR A 855 -0.26 -25.88 6.26
N GLY A 856 0.88 -25.61 5.62
CA GLY A 856 0.98 -25.47 4.17
C GLY A 856 2.12 -26.27 3.57
N PHE A 857 2.86 -25.67 2.65
CA PHE A 857 3.97 -26.32 1.95
C PHE A 857 5.32 -25.61 2.18
N GLU A 858 6.39 -26.39 2.10
CA GLU A 858 7.77 -25.89 2.13
C GLU A 858 8.32 -25.78 0.70
N MET A 859 9.10 -24.74 0.41
CA MET A 859 9.74 -24.60 -0.90
C MET A 859 10.77 -25.73 -1.16
N PRO A 860 10.65 -26.49 -2.27
CA PRO A 860 11.60 -27.54 -2.60
C PRO A 860 12.92 -26.97 -3.14
N ALA A 861 13.96 -27.81 -3.19
CA ALA A 861 15.24 -27.43 -3.78
C ALA A 861 15.11 -27.09 -5.29
N ILE A 862 15.62 -25.92 -5.70
CA ILE A 862 15.42 -25.34 -7.04
C ILE A 862 15.95 -26.25 -8.16
N ALA A 863 15.08 -26.69 -9.07
CA ALA A 863 15.42 -27.52 -10.24
C ALA A 863 16.12 -26.70 -11.35
N GLN A 864 16.93 -27.35 -12.19
CA GLN A 864 17.60 -26.72 -13.35
C GLN A 864 16.59 -26.21 -14.39
N GLN A 865 16.66 -24.92 -14.74
CA GLN A 865 15.82 -24.26 -15.74
C GLN A 865 16.63 -23.30 -16.62
N ILE A 866 16.03 -22.83 -17.71
CA ILE A 866 16.50 -21.71 -18.54
C ILE A 866 15.42 -20.65 -18.53
N TYR A 867 15.76 -19.39 -18.24
CA TYR A 867 14.82 -18.28 -18.24
C TYR A 867 15.51 -16.97 -18.65
N GLY A 868 14.73 -15.94 -18.93
CA GLY A 868 15.25 -14.63 -19.33
C GLY A 868 16.06 -14.67 -20.63
N PHE A 869 15.79 -15.63 -21.53
CA PHE A 869 16.47 -15.66 -22.81
C PHE A 869 16.07 -14.44 -23.63
N LYS A 870 17.05 -13.57 -23.90
CA LYS A 870 16.83 -12.28 -24.52
C LYS A 870 17.93 -11.95 -25.53
N TYR A 871 17.55 -11.12 -26.49
CA TYR A 871 18.44 -10.45 -27.41
C TYR A 871 18.98 -9.18 -26.75
N VAL A 872 20.30 -9.02 -26.74
CA VAL A 872 20.96 -7.83 -26.16
C VAL A 872 21.23 -6.82 -27.27
N SER A 873 22.00 -7.23 -28.28
CA SER A 873 22.39 -6.36 -29.40
C SER A 873 22.81 -7.19 -30.61
N SER A 874 22.86 -6.57 -31.79
CA SER A 874 23.40 -7.19 -33.00
C SER A 874 24.12 -6.19 -33.86
N THR A 875 25.08 -6.72 -34.62
CA THR A 875 25.79 -6.03 -35.67
C THR A 875 25.23 -6.46 -37.02
N ALA A 876 25.99 -6.25 -38.09
CA ALA A 876 25.65 -6.80 -39.41
C ALA A 876 25.86 -8.32 -39.50
N ASP A 877 26.70 -8.94 -38.65
CA ASP A 877 27.09 -10.36 -38.79
C ASP A 877 27.23 -11.13 -37.46
N SER A 878 26.95 -10.49 -36.32
CA SER A 878 26.91 -11.11 -35.01
C SER A 878 25.71 -10.63 -34.18
N ALA A 879 25.36 -11.37 -33.14
CA ALA A 879 24.37 -10.96 -32.14
C ALA A 879 24.75 -11.48 -30.75
N ILE A 880 24.56 -10.66 -29.73
CA ILE A 880 24.74 -11.03 -28.32
C ILE A 880 23.38 -11.46 -27.77
N LEU A 881 23.36 -12.64 -27.18
CA LEU A 881 22.19 -13.24 -26.55
C LEU A 881 22.54 -13.63 -25.12
N GLU A 882 21.60 -13.40 -24.20
CA GLU A 882 21.77 -13.64 -22.78
C GLU A 882 20.61 -14.46 -22.22
N TRP A 883 20.88 -15.32 -21.25
CA TRP A 883 19.86 -16.04 -20.47
C TRP A 883 20.41 -16.41 -19.10
N SER A 884 19.51 -16.74 -18.20
CA SER A 884 19.85 -17.23 -16.87
C SER A 884 19.42 -18.69 -16.68
N THR A 885 20.07 -19.33 -15.73
CA THR A 885 19.89 -20.71 -15.33
C THR A 885 19.85 -20.81 -13.82
N THR A 886 19.10 -21.77 -13.29
CA THR A 886 18.98 -21.94 -11.82
C THR A 886 20.14 -22.71 -11.21
N GLN A 887 20.95 -23.43 -12.00
CA GLN A 887 22.22 -24.03 -11.59
C GLN A 887 23.22 -24.00 -12.76
N ALA A 888 24.51 -24.17 -12.47
CA ALA A 888 25.57 -24.23 -13.47
C ALA A 888 25.28 -25.29 -14.56
N ALA A 889 25.42 -24.92 -15.83
CA ALA A 889 24.98 -25.75 -16.95
C ALA A 889 25.83 -25.60 -18.23
N SER A 890 25.59 -26.53 -19.15
CA SER A 890 26.15 -26.50 -20.51
C SER A 890 25.09 -26.93 -21.51
N GLY A 891 25.11 -26.33 -22.70
CA GLY A 891 24.03 -26.46 -23.66
C GLY A 891 24.40 -26.04 -25.08
N ASP A 892 23.38 -25.86 -25.93
CA ASP A 892 23.51 -25.40 -27.31
C ASP A 892 22.62 -24.17 -27.56
N LEU A 893 23.12 -23.19 -28.32
CA LEU A 893 22.38 -22.07 -28.87
C LEU A 893 22.16 -22.32 -30.37
N ALA A 894 20.91 -22.35 -30.81
CA ALA A 894 20.54 -22.55 -32.21
C ALA A 894 19.77 -21.34 -32.74
N CYS A 895 20.28 -20.70 -33.80
CA CYS A 895 19.63 -19.60 -34.49
C CYS A 895 19.31 -19.97 -35.94
N ASN A 896 18.03 -19.87 -36.31
CA ASN A 896 17.52 -20.11 -37.67
C ASN A 896 17.18 -18.78 -38.34
N VAL A 897 17.29 -18.69 -39.67
CA VAL A 897 16.64 -17.58 -40.38
C VAL A 897 15.13 -17.75 -40.21
N ALA A 898 14.40 -16.66 -39.95
CA ALA A 898 12.98 -16.72 -39.63
C ALA A 898 12.17 -17.54 -40.66
N GLY A 899 11.44 -18.55 -40.18
CA GLY A 899 10.66 -19.47 -41.02
C GLY A 899 11.45 -20.60 -41.68
N GLU A 900 12.75 -20.74 -41.42
CA GLU A 900 13.56 -21.90 -41.82
C GLU A 900 13.75 -22.90 -40.67
N THR A 901 13.80 -24.19 -40.99
CA THR A 901 13.96 -25.27 -39.99
C THR A 901 15.41 -25.72 -39.83
N THR A 902 16.38 -25.00 -40.41
CA THR A 902 17.78 -25.39 -40.42
C THR A 902 18.59 -24.31 -39.72
N ALA A 903 19.31 -24.70 -38.66
CA ALA A 903 20.16 -23.78 -37.91
C ALA A 903 21.20 -23.15 -38.83
N ALA A 904 21.12 -21.83 -38.97
CA ALA A 904 22.14 -21.02 -39.62
C ALA A 904 23.37 -20.91 -38.71
N VAL A 905 23.14 -20.83 -37.39
CA VAL A 905 24.17 -20.89 -36.34
C VAL A 905 23.76 -21.94 -35.32
N ASN A 906 24.71 -22.79 -34.94
CA ASN A 906 24.56 -23.72 -33.82
C ASN A 906 25.88 -23.73 -33.02
N GLN A 907 25.82 -23.26 -31.78
CA GLN A 907 26.99 -23.00 -30.95
C GLN A 907 26.81 -23.58 -29.55
N ALA A 908 27.75 -24.43 -29.12
CA ALA A 908 27.76 -24.96 -27.77
C ALA A 908 28.24 -23.90 -26.76
N TRP A 909 27.69 -23.94 -25.55
CA TRP A 909 28.05 -23.07 -24.44
C TRP A 909 28.16 -23.86 -23.13
N SER A 910 28.90 -23.31 -22.17
CA SER A 910 29.04 -23.86 -20.82
C SER A 910 29.44 -22.74 -19.87
N SER A 911 28.75 -22.62 -18.75
CA SER A 911 29.09 -21.64 -17.69
C SER A 911 28.96 -22.29 -16.31
N GLU A 912 29.80 -21.85 -15.37
CA GLU A 912 29.57 -22.10 -13.93
C GLU A 912 28.72 -21.00 -13.28
N GLU A 913 28.51 -19.88 -13.98
CA GLU A 913 27.66 -18.78 -13.54
C GLU A 913 26.20 -19.03 -13.93
N LEU A 914 25.29 -18.41 -13.18
CA LEU A 914 23.86 -18.57 -13.41
C LEU A 914 23.38 -17.74 -14.61
N THR A 915 24.05 -16.63 -14.92
CA THR A 915 23.83 -15.84 -16.14
C THR A 915 24.81 -16.28 -17.21
N ASN A 916 24.33 -16.38 -18.44
CA ASN A 916 25.05 -16.90 -19.58
C ASN A 916 24.90 -15.95 -20.75
N THR A 917 26.03 -15.60 -21.37
CA THR A 917 26.07 -14.72 -22.53
C THR A 917 26.81 -15.42 -23.66
N VAL A 918 26.27 -15.34 -24.88
CA VAL A 918 26.91 -15.89 -26.08
C VAL A 918 26.76 -14.92 -27.25
N THR A 919 27.87 -14.66 -27.94
CA THR A 919 27.88 -14.00 -29.25
C THR A 919 27.66 -15.04 -30.35
N ALA A 920 26.48 -15.03 -30.96
CA ALA A 920 26.19 -15.80 -32.17
C ALA A 920 26.87 -15.12 -33.38
N THR A 921 27.86 -15.78 -33.96
CA THR A 921 28.65 -15.25 -35.09
C THR A 921 28.27 -15.92 -36.42
N GLY A 922 28.52 -15.23 -37.54
CA GLY A 922 28.24 -15.75 -38.89
C GLY A 922 26.82 -15.49 -39.37
N LEU A 923 26.16 -14.47 -38.83
CA LEU A 923 24.86 -13.99 -39.26
C LEU A 923 24.98 -13.16 -40.56
N THR A 924 23.86 -12.91 -41.22
CA THR A 924 23.79 -12.12 -42.46
C THR A 924 23.12 -10.78 -42.18
N ALA A 925 23.66 -9.68 -42.70
CA ALA A 925 23.15 -8.33 -42.50
C ALA A 925 21.70 -8.14 -42.95
N GLY A 926 20.91 -7.38 -42.18
CA GLY A 926 19.50 -7.10 -42.48
C GLY A 926 18.59 -8.33 -42.51
N THR A 927 18.95 -9.40 -41.79
CA THR A 927 18.24 -10.69 -41.80
C THR A 927 17.61 -10.95 -40.44
N GLU A 928 16.37 -11.44 -40.45
CA GLU A 928 15.63 -11.82 -39.26
C GLU A 928 15.99 -13.25 -38.84
N TYR A 929 16.29 -13.45 -37.55
CA TYR A 929 16.65 -14.71 -36.95
C TYR A 929 15.70 -15.08 -35.81
N GLU A 930 15.48 -16.39 -35.65
CA GLU A 930 14.73 -17.04 -34.57
C GLU A 930 15.71 -17.95 -33.81
N CYS A 931 16.00 -17.63 -32.55
CA CYS A 931 16.96 -18.36 -31.73
C CYS A 931 16.28 -19.11 -30.58
N VAL A 932 16.88 -20.22 -30.17
CA VAL A 932 16.53 -20.98 -28.96
C VAL A 932 17.81 -21.49 -28.30
N VAL A 933 17.82 -21.54 -26.97
CA VAL A 933 18.89 -22.17 -26.20
C VAL A 933 18.39 -23.45 -25.53
N SER A 934 19.24 -24.46 -25.40
CA SER A 934 18.88 -25.75 -24.82
C SER A 934 19.91 -26.31 -23.83
N ILE A 935 19.44 -26.97 -22.77
CA ILE A 935 20.24 -27.75 -21.80
C ILE A 935 19.67 -29.17 -21.80
N GLY A 936 20.34 -30.10 -22.49
CA GLY A 936 19.80 -31.45 -22.65
C GLY A 936 18.44 -31.44 -23.38
N ASP A 937 17.38 -31.84 -22.67
CA ASP A 937 16.00 -31.84 -23.19
C ASP A 937 15.21 -30.55 -22.86
N ILE A 938 15.79 -29.63 -22.08
CA ILE A 938 15.19 -28.34 -21.72
C ILE A 938 15.50 -27.34 -22.84
N THR A 939 14.49 -26.62 -23.33
CA THR A 939 14.62 -25.56 -24.35
C THR A 939 13.97 -24.27 -23.86
N SER A 940 14.60 -23.13 -24.13
CA SER A 940 14.02 -21.80 -23.85
C SER A 940 12.84 -21.47 -24.77
N GLU A 941 12.16 -20.37 -24.45
CA GLU A 941 11.34 -19.67 -25.43
C GLU A 941 12.19 -19.17 -26.62
N MET A 942 11.50 -18.83 -27.71
CA MET A 942 12.13 -18.39 -28.94
C MET A 942 12.32 -16.87 -28.94
N VAL A 943 13.53 -16.41 -29.23
CA VAL A 943 13.86 -14.99 -29.34
C VAL A 943 14.09 -14.62 -30.79
N ASN A 944 13.44 -13.53 -31.21
CA ASN A 944 13.54 -13.03 -32.57
C ASN A 944 14.28 -11.69 -32.61
N PHE A 945 15.18 -11.52 -33.57
CA PHE A 945 15.83 -10.24 -33.82
C PHE A 945 16.21 -10.08 -35.28
N THR A 946 16.48 -8.83 -35.69
CA THR A 946 16.98 -8.52 -37.04
C THR A 946 18.35 -7.89 -36.94
N THR A 947 19.33 -8.45 -37.63
CA THR A 947 20.68 -7.89 -37.72
C THR A 947 20.69 -6.53 -38.41
N SER A 948 21.62 -5.66 -38.03
CA SER A 948 21.75 -4.34 -38.64
C SER A 948 22.02 -4.43 -40.15
N THR A 949 21.56 -3.41 -40.89
CA THR A 949 21.92 -3.23 -42.31
C THR A 949 23.17 -2.37 -42.48
N VAL A 950 23.60 -1.71 -41.40
CA VAL A 950 24.79 -0.87 -41.34
C VAL A 950 25.92 -1.73 -40.79
N ILE A 951 27.01 -1.80 -41.54
CA ILE A 951 28.24 -2.47 -41.10
C ILE A 951 29.01 -1.44 -40.27
N ASP A 952 29.31 -1.82 -39.03
CA ASP A 952 30.21 -1.03 -38.20
C ASP A 952 31.67 -1.32 -38.56
N GLU A 953 32.43 -0.26 -38.82
CA GLU A 953 33.87 -0.34 -39.10
C GLU A 953 34.67 0.56 -38.14
N GLU A 954 34.01 1.28 -37.21
CA GLU A 954 34.65 2.18 -36.28
C GLU A 954 34.86 1.46 -34.95
N PRO A 955 36.09 1.43 -34.39
CA PRO A 955 36.32 0.80 -33.09
C PRO A 955 35.87 1.73 -31.95
N PRO A 956 35.57 1.18 -30.75
CA PRO A 956 35.14 1.99 -29.61
C PRO A 956 36.23 3.00 -29.21
N GLU A 957 35.82 4.22 -28.87
CA GLU A 957 36.73 5.19 -28.24
C GLU A 957 36.96 4.79 -26.78
N LEU A 958 38.22 4.60 -26.36
CA LEU A 958 38.55 4.42 -24.93
C LEU A 958 38.72 5.79 -24.28
N LEU A 959 37.87 6.07 -23.32
CA LEU A 959 37.80 7.31 -22.56
C LEU A 959 38.17 7.05 -21.10
N ASN A 960 38.77 8.05 -20.46
CA ASN A 960 39.11 8.08 -19.04
C ASN A 960 39.77 6.81 -18.44
N LEU A 961 40.78 6.25 -19.12
CA LEU A 961 41.56 5.13 -18.56
C LEU A 961 42.35 5.58 -17.32
N ALA A 962 42.00 5.03 -16.17
CA ALA A 962 42.62 5.31 -14.88
C ALA A 962 43.15 4.03 -14.19
N VAL A 963 44.18 4.20 -13.36
CA VAL A 963 44.72 3.13 -12.51
C VAL A 963 44.97 3.68 -11.11
N GLU A 964 44.37 3.04 -10.12
CA GLU A 964 44.57 3.32 -8.70
C GLU A 964 45.24 2.13 -8.02
N VAL A 965 46.33 2.38 -7.29
CA VAL A 965 46.98 1.34 -6.47
C VAL A 965 46.36 1.35 -5.07
N LEU A 966 45.69 0.25 -4.72
CA LEU A 966 45.08 0.03 -3.41
C LEU A 966 46.15 -0.26 -2.34
N GLU A 967 45.83 0.03 -1.07
CA GLU A 967 46.77 -0.12 0.05
C GLU A 967 47.32 -1.55 0.24
N ASP A 968 46.61 -2.55 -0.28
CA ASP A 968 47.01 -3.96 -0.22
C ASP A 968 47.87 -4.43 -1.41
N GLY A 969 48.21 -3.52 -2.33
CA GLY A 969 49.04 -3.76 -3.51
C GLY A 969 48.27 -4.23 -4.74
N ARG A 970 46.94 -4.31 -4.71
CA ARG A 970 46.13 -4.48 -5.91
C ARG A 970 46.02 -3.16 -6.69
N ALA A 971 45.79 -3.24 -8.00
CA ALA A 971 45.48 -2.08 -8.82
C ALA A 971 44.02 -2.16 -9.29
N ARG A 972 43.23 -1.12 -9.04
CA ARG A 972 41.91 -0.92 -9.65
C ARG A 972 42.12 -0.18 -10.97
N ILE A 973 41.61 -0.74 -12.05
CA ILE A 973 41.74 -0.24 -13.41
C ILE A 973 40.33 0.05 -13.90
N SER A 974 40.06 1.27 -14.34
CA SER A 974 38.74 1.66 -14.86
C SER A 974 38.88 2.45 -16.16
N TRP A 975 37.89 2.31 -17.05
CA TRP A 975 37.77 3.10 -18.27
C TRP A 975 36.33 3.07 -18.81
N TYR A 976 35.99 4.05 -19.64
CA TYR A 976 34.70 4.12 -20.33
C TYR A 976 34.90 3.95 -21.83
N THR A 977 33.88 3.44 -22.53
CA THR A 977 33.89 3.31 -23.99
C THR A 977 32.68 3.98 -24.65
N SER A 978 32.86 4.53 -25.85
CA SER A 978 31.77 5.23 -26.58
C SER A 978 30.54 4.35 -26.87
N GLU A 979 30.74 3.04 -26.87
CA GLU A 979 29.74 2.00 -27.14
C GLU A 979 30.10 0.72 -26.38
N SER A 980 29.13 -0.19 -26.22
CA SER A 980 29.37 -1.43 -25.46
C SER A 980 30.52 -2.22 -26.06
N SER A 981 31.46 -2.65 -25.23
CA SER A 981 32.71 -3.25 -25.71
C SER A 981 33.23 -4.38 -24.82
N THR A 982 34.10 -5.21 -25.40
CA THR A 982 34.83 -6.28 -24.70
C THR A 982 35.93 -5.69 -23.81
N GLU A 983 36.47 -6.51 -22.92
CA GLU A 983 37.55 -6.12 -22.02
C GLU A 983 38.78 -6.99 -22.28
N SER A 984 39.96 -6.40 -22.47
CA SER A 984 41.21 -7.15 -22.44
C SER A 984 42.29 -6.33 -21.79
N ILE A 985 42.80 -6.83 -20.67
CA ILE A 985 43.75 -6.11 -19.82
C ILE A 985 45.07 -6.86 -19.82
N SER A 986 46.15 -6.16 -20.18
CA SER A 986 47.50 -6.69 -20.15
C SER A 986 48.45 -5.86 -19.28
N LEU A 987 49.15 -6.53 -18.37
CA LEU A 987 50.28 -5.96 -17.61
C LEU A 987 51.60 -6.50 -18.16
N ASP A 988 52.50 -5.61 -18.56
CA ASP A 988 53.82 -5.92 -19.12
C ASP A 988 53.80 -6.96 -20.27
N GLY A 989 52.72 -6.94 -21.06
CA GLY A 989 52.51 -7.87 -22.18
C GLY A 989 51.95 -9.24 -21.77
N THR A 990 51.58 -9.45 -20.51
CA THR A 990 50.82 -10.62 -20.05
C THR A 990 49.36 -10.23 -19.88
N VAL A 991 48.43 -10.95 -20.52
CA VAL A 991 46.99 -10.72 -20.33
C VAL A 991 46.57 -11.26 -18.97
N ILE A 992 45.93 -10.42 -18.16
CA ILE A 992 45.51 -10.74 -16.79
C ILE A 992 43.99 -10.86 -16.64
N HIS A 993 43.22 -10.26 -17.56
CA HIS A 993 41.77 -10.30 -17.58
C HIS A 993 41.27 -10.18 -19.02
N THR A 994 40.20 -10.90 -19.32
CA THR A 994 39.45 -10.80 -20.57
C THR A 994 37.97 -10.98 -20.30
N ASP A 995 37.16 -10.11 -20.88
CA ASP A 995 35.72 -10.30 -21.06
C ASP A 995 35.46 -10.36 -22.57
N ASP A 996 34.93 -11.50 -23.02
CA ASP A 996 34.77 -11.79 -24.44
C ASP A 996 33.49 -11.17 -25.03
N PHE A 997 32.65 -10.52 -24.20
CA PHE A 997 31.35 -10.00 -24.62
C PHE A 997 31.24 -8.48 -24.50
N ALA A 998 30.80 -7.85 -25.60
CA ALA A 998 30.61 -6.41 -25.68
C ALA A 998 29.25 -5.99 -25.10
N THR A 999 29.11 -6.07 -23.78
CA THR A 999 27.81 -5.85 -23.09
C THR A 999 27.70 -4.48 -22.43
N LYS A 1000 28.81 -3.92 -21.95
CA LYS A 1000 28.84 -2.71 -21.12
C LYS A 1000 29.75 -1.63 -21.71
N LYS A 1001 29.47 -0.37 -21.36
CA LYS A 1001 30.31 0.79 -21.73
C LYS A 1001 31.29 1.20 -20.63
N ASN A 1002 30.87 1.02 -19.38
CA ASN A 1002 31.67 1.29 -18.19
C ASN A 1002 32.42 0.01 -17.80
N HIS A 1003 33.74 0.10 -17.62
CA HIS A 1003 34.60 -1.03 -17.39
C HIS A 1003 35.47 -0.85 -16.15
N GLU A 1004 35.60 -1.93 -15.38
CA GLU A 1004 36.45 -1.97 -14.20
C GLU A 1004 37.06 -3.35 -13.97
N HIS A 1005 38.32 -3.38 -13.53
CA HIS A 1005 38.98 -4.58 -13.04
C HIS A 1005 39.91 -4.29 -11.87
N ILE A 1006 39.85 -5.12 -10.83
CA ILE A 1006 40.81 -5.10 -9.71
C ILE A 1006 41.78 -6.27 -9.87
N THR A 1007 43.06 -5.96 -9.99
CA THR A 1007 44.10 -6.98 -10.17
C THR A 1007 44.29 -7.84 -8.91
N ALA A 1008 44.93 -8.99 -9.06
CA ALA A 1008 45.60 -9.64 -7.93
C ALA A 1008 46.69 -8.70 -7.34
N ILE A 1009 47.15 -8.99 -6.11
CA ILE A 1009 48.22 -8.22 -5.46
C ILE A 1009 49.46 -8.21 -6.35
N LEU A 1010 49.89 -7.01 -6.74
CA LEU A 1010 51.09 -6.75 -7.51
C LEU A 1010 52.28 -6.56 -6.56
N SER A 1011 53.47 -6.94 -7.03
CA SER A 1011 54.71 -6.66 -6.30
C SER A 1011 55.14 -5.22 -6.52
N ASP A 1012 55.86 -4.62 -5.56
CA ASP A 1012 56.39 -3.27 -5.77
C ASP A 1012 57.23 -3.18 -7.07
N GLY A 1013 56.92 -2.21 -7.93
CA GLY A 1013 57.50 -2.07 -9.26
C GLY A 1013 56.71 -1.16 -10.19
N ASP A 1014 57.33 -0.85 -11.33
CA ASP A 1014 56.69 -0.11 -12.42
C ASP A 1014 56.03 -1.10 -13.40
N TYR A 1015 54.78 -0.85 -13.76
CA TYR A 1015 53.98 -1.68 -14.65
C TYR A 1015 53.50 -0.88 -15.86
N MET A 1016 53.51 -1.52 -17.03
CA MET A 1016 52.86 -1.01 -18.24
C MET A 1016 51.52 -1.73 -18.43
N LEU A 1017 50.44 -0.97 -18.28
CA LEU A 1017 49.09 -1.44 -18.53
C LEU A 1017 48.67 -1.15 -19.97
N VAL A 1018 48.12 -2.14 -20.65
CA VAL A 1018 47.41 -1.97 -21.93
C VAL A 1018 46.00 -2.49 -21.77
N VAL A 1019 45.02 -1.64 -22.03
CA VAL A 1019 43.61 -2.01 -22.14
C VAL A 1019 43.24 -2.02 -23.62
N THR A 1020 42.63 -3.11 -24.08
CA THR A 1020 42.07 -3.24 -25.44
C THR A 1020 40.58 -3.52 -25.32
N SER A 1021 39.78 -2.72 -26.01
CA SER A 1021 38.32 -2.89 -26.07
C SER A 1021 37.91 -3.04 -27.52
N ALA A 1022 37.01 -3.98 -27.79
CA ALA A 1022 36.45 -4.23 -29.11
C ALA A 1022 34.92 -4.19 -29.08
N ASP A 1023 34.31 -3.63 -30.11
CA ASP A 1023 32.86 -3.70 -30.30
C ASP A 1023 32.40 -5.14 -30.61
N ALA A 1024 31.09 -5.34 -30.76
CA ALA A 1024 30.52 -6.63 -31.16
C ALA A 1024 30.88 -7.07 -32.60
N SER A 1025 31.50 -6.19 -33.40
CA SER A 1025 31.97 -6.43 -34.78
C SER A 1025 33.48 -6.74 -34.83
N ASP A 1026 34.12 -6.94 -33.67
CA ASP A 1026 35.57 -7.14 -33.49
C ASP A 1026 36.44 -5.93 -33.91
N ASN A 1027 35.87 -4.74 -34.11
CA ASN A 1027 36.64 -3.51 -34.28
C ASN A 1027 37.22 -3.12 -32.92
N SER A 1028 38.56 -3.09 -32.82
CA SER A 1028 39.25 -2.87 -31.54
C SER A 1028 40.11 -1.62 -31.51
N ASN A 1029 40.18 -1.02 -30.33
CA ASN A 1029 41.06 0.08 -29.99
C ASN A 1029 41.78 -0.25 -28.67
N ALA A 1030 42.92 0.39 -28.42
CA ALA A 1030 43.72 0.14 -27.22
C ALA A 1030 44.33 1.41 -26.65
N SER A 1031 44.38 1.49 -25.32
CA SER A 1031 45.01 2.57 -24.57
C SER A 1031 46.09 2.00 -23.64
N THR A 1032 47.09 2.82 -23.32
CA THR A 1032 48.26 2.41 -22.52
C THR A 1032 48.55 3.43 -21.44
N ILE A 1033 48.80 2.97 -20.22
CA ILE A 1033 49.18 3.80 -19.07
C ILE A 1033 50.29 3.11 -18.27
N GLU A 1034 51.23 3.90 -17.75
CA GLU A 1034 52.28 3.42 -16.85
C GLU A 1034 51.91 3.80 -15.41
N PHE A 1035 52.04 2.85 -14.47
CA PHE A 1035 51.79 3.09 -13.05
C PHE A 1035 52.81 2.36 -12.17
N THR A 1036 52.99 2.84 -10.94
CA THR A 1036 53.96 2.29 -9.98
C THR A 1036 53.24 1.77 -8.74
N VAL A 1037 53.58 0.56 -8.31
CA VAL A 1037 53.16 -0.01 -7.02
C VAL A 1037 54.33 0.14 -6.04
N ASP A 1038 54.15 0.82 -4.92
CA ASP A 1038 55.16 1.00 -3.85
C ASP A 1038 54.49 0.99 -2.48
N VAL A 1039 53.83 -0.13 -2.15
CA VAL A 1039 53.07 -0.28 -0.89
C VAL A 1039 53.61 -1.39 0.01
N GLY A 1040 54.73 -2.03 -0.37
CA GLY A 1040 55.39 -3.07 0.43
C GLY A 1040 54.72 -4.43 0.35
N ALA A 1041 53.87 -4.65 -0.67
CA ALA A 1041 53.12 -5.89 -0.83
C ALA A 1041 53.98 -6.97 -1.50
N SER A 1042 53.99 -8.19 -0.96
CA SER A 1042 54.74 -9.32 -1.51
C SER A 1042 53.82 -10.40 -2.07
N ALA A 1043 53.84 -10.58 -3.40
CA ALA A 1043 53.13 -11.66 -4.09
C ALA A 1043 53.69 -13.04 -3.66
N ASN A 1044 52.89 -13.82 -2.92
CA ASN A 1044 53.32 -15.12 -2.40
C ASN A 1044 53.20 -16.20 -3.49
N ASN A 1045 54.29 -16.47 -4.21
CA ASN A 1045 54.33 -17.39 -5.34
C ASN A 1045 54.43 -18.86 -4.87
N GLY A 1046 53.29 -19.55 -4.79
CA GLY A 1046 53.22 -20.96 -4.38
C GLY A 1046 52.82 -21.91 -5.51
N ASN A 1047 53.77 -22.37 -6.34
CA ASN A 1047 53.59 -23.64 -7.07
C ASN A 1047 54.92 -24.36 -7.38
N ALA A 1048 55.24 -25.40 -6.61
CA ALA A 1048 56.15 -26.47 -7.00
C ALA A 1048 55.72 -27.79 -6.34
N GLY A 1049 55.29 -28.74 -7.18
CA GLY A 1049 54.64 -29.98 -6.77
C GLY A 1049 55.53 -31.03 -6.09
N ASN A 1050 54.85 -31.81 -5.24
CA ASN A 1050 55.00 -33.24 -4.94
C ASN A 1050 56.40 -33.91 -4.98
N ASN A 1051 56.88 -34.38 -3.82
CA ASN A 1051 57.07 -35.81 -3.56
C ASN A 1051 57.56 -36.16 -2.13
N ASN A 1052 56.98 -37.25 -1.61
CA ASN A 1052 57.49 -38.18 -0.58
C ASN A 1052 57.60 -37.74 0.89
N GLY A 1053 56.62 -38.17 1.70
CA GLY A 1053 56.74 -39.34 2.58
C GLY A 1053 57.84 -39.37 3.66
N GLY A 1054 57.41 -39.42 4.92
CA GLY A 1054 58.02 -40.25 5.96
C GLY A 1054 58.74 -39.55 7.12
N THR A 1055 58.03 -39.46 8.25
CA THR A 1055 58.47 -39.68 9.65
C THR A 1055 59.90 -39.29 10.08
N THR A 1056 60.02 -38.40 11.06
CA THR A 1056 60.62 -38.57 12.43
C THR A 1056 61.20 -37.26 12.99
N SER A 1057 60.75 -36.86 14.19
CA SER A 1057 61.47 -35.98 15.13
C SER A 1057 62.65 -36.75 15.80
N PRO A 1058 63.50 -36.18 16.69
CA PRO A 1058 63.54 -34.84 17.31
C PRO A 1058 64.96 -34.20 17.45
N ASP A 1059 65.00 -33.06 18.16
CA ASP A 1059 66.08 -32.54 19.04
C ASP A 1059 67.07 -31.44 18.56
N SER A 1060 66.83 -30.23 19.12
CA SER A 1060 67.66 -29.53 20.13
C SER A 1060 68.52 -28.30 19.74
N ASN A 1061 68.14 -27.17 20.38
CA ASN A 1061 68.92 -26.07 20.99
C ASN A 1061 69.74 -25.12 20.08
N ASP A 1062 69.87 -23.81 20.33
CA ASP A 1062 69.24 -22.82 21.24
C ASP A 1062 69.68 -21.42 20.75
N ASP A 1063 68.83 -20.42 21.04
CA ASP A 1063 69.11 -19.02 21.42
C ASP A 1063 69.36 -17.85 20.43
N ASN A 1064 68.28 -17.04 20.31
CA ASN A 1064 68.08 -15.61 20.66
C ASN A 1064 68.02 -14.45 19.62
N ASP A 1065 66.97 -13.62 19.87
CA ASP A 1065 66.55 -12.28 19.40
C ASP A 1065 65.77 -12.21 18.05
N GLU A 1066 64.56 -11.65 17.90
CA GLU A 1066 63.71 -10.71 18.68
C GLU A 1066 62.21 -10.90 18.32
N THR A 1067 61.31 -10.42 19.18
CA THR A 1067 59.86 -10.74 19.30
C THR A 1067 58.89 -9.78 18.59
N SER A 1068 57.92 -10.33 17.84
CA SER A 1068 56.59 -9.72 17.59
C SER A 1068 55.50 -10.80 17.75
N SER A 1069 54.61 -10.62 18.72
CA SER A 1069 53.59 -11.60 19.13
C SER A 1069 52.28 -11.46 18.35
N GLU A 1070 51.83 -12.54 17.74
CA GLU A 1070 50.43 -12.78 17.36
C GLU A 1070 49.53 -12.83 18.61
N ILE A 1071 48.39 -12.15 18.57
CA ILE A 1071 47.31 -12.32 19.55
C ILE A 1071 46.29 -13.27 18.93
N SER A 1072 46.06 -14.44 19.56
CA SER A 1072 45.10 -15.42 19.09
C SER A 1072 43.65 -15.05 19.43
N SER A 1073 42.75 -15.52 18.56
CA SER A 1073 41.28 -15.35 18.52
C SER A 1073 40.53 -15.70 19.82
N THR A 1074 41.16 -16.35 20.79
CA THR A 1074 40.54 -16.71 22.08
C THR A 1074 40.48 -15.52 23.05
N THR A 1075 41.39 -14.55 22.90
CA THR A 1075 41.43 -13.35 23.77
C THR A 1075 40.36 -12.34 23.36
N LEU A 1076 40.04 -12.27 22.07
CA LEU A 1076 38.98 -11.44 21.52
C LEU A 1076 37.59 -11.93 21.94
N GLN A 1077 37.38 -13.25 21.95
CA GLN A 1077 36.12 -13.86 22.44
C GLN A 1077 35.90 -13.64 23.94
N ILE A 1078 36.95 -13.67 24.76
CA ILE A 1078 36.85 -13.37 26.20
C ILE A 1078 36.63 -11.86 26.44
N ALA A 1079 37.18 -10.99 25.60
CA ALA A 1079 36.95 -9.54 25.67
C ALA A 1079 35.50 -9.17 25.30
N VAL A 1080 34.95 -9.78 24.25
CA VAL A 1080 33.54 -9.58 23.84
C VAL A 1080 32.58 -10.09 24.93
N LEU A 1081 32.83 -11.26 25.52
CA LEU A 1081 32.04 -11.77 26.65
C LEU A 1081 32.12 -10.88 27.91
N ALA A 1082 33.27 -10.24 28.15
CA ALA A 1082 33.43 -9.30 29.26
C ALA A 1082 32.69 -7.97 29.03
N VAL A 1083 32.59 -7.51 27.78
CA VAL A 1083 31.82 -6.31 27.40
C VAL A 1083 30.32 -6.58 27.51
N VAL A 1084 29.84 -7.72 27.01
CA VAL A 1084 28.44 -8.16 27.16
C VAL A 1084 28.06 -8.32 28.64
N PHE A 1085 28.96 -8.89 29.46
CA PHE A 1085 28.72 -9.00 30.92
C PHE A 1085 28.72 -7.62 31.62
N MET A 1086 29.54 -6.66 31.17
CA MET A 1086 29.51 -5.28 31.69
C MET A 1086 28.24 -4.51 31.28
N LEU A 1087 27.71 -4.74 30.07
CA LEU A 1087 26.45 -4.17 29.61
C LEU A 1087 25.25 -4.72 30.37
N ILE A 1088 25.22 -6.04 30.65
CA ILE A 1088 24.18 -6.67 31.49
C ILE A 1088 24.24 -6.15 32.94
N VAL A 1089 25.45 -5.96 33.50
CA VAL A 1089 25.60 -5.38 34.84
C VAL A 1089 25.23 -3.88 34.87
N ALA A 1090 25.39 -3.15 33.76
CA ALA A 1090 24.94 -1.77 33.63
C ALA A 1090 23.40 -1.69 33.56
N PHE A 1091 22.74 -2.56 32.77
CA PHE A 1091 21.28 -2.65 32.70
C PHE A 1091 20.64 -3.04 34.05
N ILE A 1092 21.24 -3.99 34.78
CA ILE A 1092 20.79 -4.38 36.13
C ILE A 1092 21.03 -3.27 37.18
N ARG A 1093 21.95 -2.33 36.92
CA ARG A 1093 22.19 -1.15 37.78
C ARG A 1093 21.23 0.00 37.48
N VAL A 1094 20.78 0.14 36.23
CA VAL A 1094 19.77 1.14 35.83
C VAL A 1094 18.39 0.71 36.32
N SER A 1095 18.02 -0.57 36.23
CA SER A 1095 16.72 -1.07 36.73
C SER A 1095 16.58 -1.18 38.25
N ARG A 1096 17.64 -0.89 39.02
CA ARG A 1096 17.63 -0.94 40.50
C ARG A 1096 17.57 0.42 41.20
N ASN A 1097 17.53 1.52 40.44
CA ASN A 1097 17.49 2.87 41.00
C ASN A 1097 16.09 3.54 40.99
N ASP A 1098 15.05 2.87 40.48
CA ASP A 1098 13.65 3.38 40.48
C ASP A 1098 12.80 2.89 41.67
N THR A 1099 13.43 2.56 42.79
CA THR A 1099 12.71 2.24 44.04
C THR A 1099 13.28 3.02 45.21
N ASP A 1100 13.04 4.33 45.25
CA ASP A 1100 12.87 5.06 46.50
C ASP A 1100 12.07 6.34 46.22
N GLY A 1101 10.88 6.42 46.82
CA GLY A 1101 9.94 7.51 46.60
C GLY A 1101 10.37 8.84 47.21
N ASP A 1102 10.09 9.91 46.48
CA ASP A 1102 9.36 11.06 47.01
C ASP A 1102 8.88 11.95 45.86
N ASP A 1103 7.58 12.16 45.88
CA ASP A 1103 6.75 12.99 45.03
C ASP A 1103 7.15 14.48 45.08
N LYS A 1104 7.16 15.13 43.91
CA LYS A 1104 6.77 16.54 43.71
C LYS A 1104 6.72 16.84 42.21
N TRP A 1105 5.58 17.35 41.79
CA TRP A 1105 5.13 17.68 40.41
C TRP A 1105 4.28 16.59 39.76
N SER A 1106 3.14 16.34 40.41
CA SER A 1106 1.82 16.46 39.77
C SER A 1106 1.69 17.71 38.91
#